data_AF-A0A482ZCH3-F1
#
_entry.id   AF-A0A482ZCH3-F1
#
_cell.length_a   1.000
_cell.length_b   1.000
_cell.length_c   1.000
_cell.angle_alpha   90.00
_cell.angle_beta   90.00
_cell.angle_gamma   90.00
#
_symmetry.space_group_name_H-M   'P 1'
#
loop_
_entity.id
_entity.type
_entity.pdbx_description
1 polymer ?
#
loop_
_entity_poly.entity_id
_entity_poly.type
_entity_poly.pdbx_seq_one_letter_code
_entity_poly.pdbx_strand_id
1 'polypeptide(L)'
;TLYSWHDGGIVSITKSAKTTADNLNNPLINLNEEIQRLEKLLKSKKFIFKKQSKHYDLLSDTLDVFREVRENELGLHHSELKALKLDFYEHLDRNPNSEIIGELNRINAVLKDLVTDIEAQNLRRAERSVLLAREKYEVDKVLEIDDKVKELKKTHERFLELASRSKMREQLKHDISAIEYEIQVAKESQAKFEKWDVRKVKQGNITDPFVGYKRQIIMTTENDPVLIQSTSQLAEKYPDNTTIVHMDKNGNYKVVHGLKLDEIPKGDLKVLINAHGNSGGIKNRSIEEIAEHISIIDRAIGEDSNVKKVSLVACSLGGDYVERLLPELRKKGVSNTKVSVRLAGISVLSGGRKIITNSVGSVAGKYRSSVLKKTYAFNEKGEIILVDSYTDEHYDVTLSIDKDGSPKIERIYGNQRLSELKGALKVFVKAEGWDETEKMLHQFKDILPSGASIAHLNIKTPKGTDWFAQGNALQQTQNLDNLGGRLNASVVVYSDSEDAQVSLVIRDRDSRVRIVKGSIRFMKEPLLSKNVMQMTECGGSKPKQQHLAFLGDDFDADIHVKIVHQGINQVPTTRETLENLEIISQVTQQPIADIDIIVPTTKNPNHYLKLVKALSNKYKVTVTVRKKTGNTASVEWLSKTPLDSDVTIHAPIHLAETQPHNDQKLQDWDTQNQEQINKLKAESQKTKPDLVNHNHQILFQTENEANVKDSTLKLALKHPTKTTIVQMQKDGTYRVVYGTDLDKITGSVKLSVVGYGRKTQEGGDTLGGRSTQELSANITKLNQALTDDATIRHISLVGCNLDNPTDNSTST
;
A
#
# COMPACT_ATOMS: atom_id res chain seq x y z
N THR A 1 -52.25 2.77 10.98
CA THR A 1 -51.76 1.52 11.58
C THR A 1 -51.33 1.82 13.00
N LEU A 2 -51.95 1.20 14.00
CA LEU A 2 -51.54 1.38 15.40
C LEU A 2 -50.58 0.25 15.79
N TYR A 3 -49.52 0.60 16.51
CA TYR A 3 -48.53 -0.33 17.04
C TYR A 3 -48.62 -0.33 18.56
N SER A 4 -48.74 -1.52 19.15
CA SER A 4 -48.75 -1.71 20.61
C SER A 4 -47.37 -2.18 21.07
N TRP A 5 -46.83 -1.61 22.15
CA TRP A 5 -45.47 -1.87 22.63
C TRP A 5 -45.48 -2.40 24.06
N HIS A 6 -44.72 -3.46 24.32
CA HIS A 6 -44.40 -3.94 25.67
C HIS A 6 -42.99 -4.54 25.64
N ASP A 7 -42.16 -4.18 26.61
CA ASP A 7 -40.81 -4.74 26.85
C ASP A 7 -39.90 -4.75 25.61
N GLY A 8 -39.92 -3.66 24.84
CA GLY A 8 -38.99 -3.45 23.73
C GLY A 8 -39.42 -4.07 22.39
N GLY A 9 -40.58 -4.73 22.31
CA GLY A 9 -41.11 -5.33 21.09
C GLY A 9 -42.50 -4.81 20.68
N ILE A 10 -42.77 -4.80 19.37
CA ILE A 10 -44.12 -4.56 18.82
C ILE A 10 -44.94 -5.84 19.03
N VAL A 11 -45.99 -5.75 19.84
CA VAL A 11 -46.81 -6.90 20.25
C VAL A 11 -48.03 -7.09 19.33
N SER A 12 -48.49 -6.04 18.65
CA SER A 12 -49.54 -6.15 17.64
C SER A 12 -49.53 -5.00 16.63
N ILE A 13 -50.02 -5.28 15.42
CA ILE A 13 -50.17 -4.32 14.32
C ILE A 13 -51.63 -4.35 13.85
N THR A 14 -52.36 -3.26 14.06
CA THR A 14 -53.75 -3.14 13.57
C THR A 14 -53.79 -2.20 12.36
N LYS A 15 -54.10 -2.76 11.18
CA LYS A 15 -54.19 -2.04 9.90
C LYS A 15 -55.65 -1.76 9.50
N SER A 16 -56.33 -0.86 10.22
CA SER A 16 -57.63 -0.26 9.79
C SER A 16 -58.23 0.75 10.79
N ALA A 17 -57.46 1.29 11.74
CA ALA A 17 -57.98 2.31 12.66
C ALA A 17 -58.00 3.70 11.98
N LYS A 18 -59.13 4.07 11.36
CA LYS A 18 -59.34 5.41 10.78
C LYS A 18 -60.57 6.15 11.33
N THR A 19 -61.14 5.72 12.47
CA THR A 19 -62.35 6.37 13.02
C THR A 19 -62.38 6.49 14.55
N THR A 20 -61.24 6.38 15.24
CA THR A 20 -61.17 6.59 16.71
C THR A 20 -60.08 7.58 17.12
N ALA A 21 -59.66 8.46 16.20
CA ALA A 21 -58.73 9.55 16.51
C ALA A 21 -59.47 10.81 17.00
N ASP A 22 -60.72 11.02 16.60
CA ASP A 22 -61.42 12.30 16.81
C ASP A 22 -61.93 12.53 18.24
N ASN A 23 -61.78 11.55 19.15
CA ASN A 23 -62.23 11.64 20.54
C ASN A 23 -61.15 11.29 21.59
N LEU A 24 -59.88 11.26 21.21
CA LEU A 24 -58.79 11.10 22.18
C LEU A 24 -58.45 12.47 22.79
N ASN A 25 -59.14 12.83 23.88
CA ASN A 25 -58.66 13.87 24.78
C ASN A 25 -57.23 13.53 25.22
N ASN A 26 -56.32 14.50 25.17
CA ASN A 26 -54.93 14.33 25.57
C ASN A 26 -54.88 13.80 27.03
N PRO A 27 -54.56 12.51 27.26
CA PRO A 27 -54.70 11.89 28.58
C PRO A 27 -53.64 12.38 29.59
N LEU A 28 -52.70 13.22 29.15
CA LEU A 28 -51.58 13.72 29.95
C LEU A 28 -51.84 15.11 30.57
N ILE A 29 -52.94 15.79 30.23
CA ILE A 29 -53.22 17.17 30.67
C ILE A 29 -54.66 17.28 31.19
N ASN A 30 -54.86 16.95 32.47
CA ASN A 30 -56.18 17.03 33.10
C ASN A 30 -56.44 18.44 33.67
N LEU A 31 -56.86 19.38 32.82
CA LEU A 31 -57.26 20.73 33.22
C LEU A 31 -58.76 20.87 33.53
N ASN A 32 -59.54 19.79 33.45
CA ASN A 32 -61.01 19.87 33.54
C ASN A 32 -61.49 20.41 34.90
N GLU A 33 -60.86 19.99 36.00
CA GLU A 33 -61.20 20.48 37.34
C GLU A 33 -60.85 21.96 37.51
N GLU A 34 -59.69 22.40 36.98
CA GLU A 34 -59.24 23.79 37.07
C GLU A 34 -60.08 24.73 36.17
N ILE A 35 -60.45 24.29 34.97
CA ILE A 35 -61.36 25.00 34.07
C ILE A 35 -62.74 25.18 34.74
N GLN A 36 -63.33 24.11 35.28
CA GLN A 36 -64.63 24.19 35.95
C GLN A 36 -64.59 25.11 37.19
N ARG A 37 -63.48 25.08 37.93
CA ARG A 37 -63.26 25.92 39.09
C ARG A 37 -63.13 27.40 38.72
N LEU A 38 -62.36 27.73 37.68
CA LEU A 38 -62.23 29.07 37.12
C LEU A 38 -63.57 29.62 36.64
N GLU A 39 -64.35 28.81 35.91
CA GLU A 39 -65.70 29.19 35.47
C GLU A 39 -66.63 29.51 36.65
N LYS A 40 -66.58 28.70 37.71
CA LYS A 40 -67.36 28.91 38.93
C LYS A 40 -66.91 30.16 39.69
N LEU A 41 -65.61 30.43 39.74
CA LEU A 41 -65.03 31.60 40.38
C LEU A 41 -65.45 32.89 39.65
N LEU A 42 -65.33 32.92 38.33
CA LEU A 42 -65.73 34.05 37.47
C LEU A 42 -67.24 34.33 37.48
N LYS A 43 -68.07 33.30 37.73
CA LYS A 43 -69.55 33.41 37.90
C LYS A 43 -69.98 33.73 39.34
N SER A 44 -69.07 33.76 40.31
CA SER A 44 -69.41 33.98 41.72
C SER A 44 -69.80 35.43 42.02
N LYS A 45 -70.62 35.66 43.05
CA LYS A 45 -71.04 37.01 43.50
C LYS A 45 -69.87 37.98 43.75
N LYS A 46 -68.66 37.47 43.99
CA LYS A 46 -67.42 38.26 44.15
C LYS A 46 -67.01 39.02 42.88
N PHE A 47 -67.35 38.52 41.70
CA PHE A 47 -66.97 39.12 40.40
C PHE A 47 -68.16 39.73 39.63
N ILE A 48 -69.40 39.52 40.08
CA ILE A 48 -70.63 40.04 39.43
C ILE A 48 -70.62 41.58 39.28
N PHE A 49 -69.99 42.31 40.20
CA PHE A 49 -69.86 43.78 40.17
C PHE A 49 -68.42 44.30 39.90
N LYS A 50 -67.47 43.40 39.61
CA LYS A 50 -66.03 43.71 39.43
C LYS A 50 -65.48 43.22 38.07
N LYS A 51 -66.32 43.21 37.03
CA LYS A 51 -65.96 42.77 35.66
C LYS A 51 -64.83 43.58 35.00
N GLN A 52 -64.44 44.73 35.57
CA GLN A 52 -63.29 45.54 35.13
C GLN A 52 -62.09 45.47 36.11
N SER A 53 -62.07 44.48 37.01
CA SER A 53 -60.93 44.30 37.90
C SER A 53 -59.82 43.53 37.19
N LYS A 54 -58.56 43.93 37.40
CA LYS A 54 -57.39 43.21 36.87
C LYS A 54 -57.36 41.72 37.25
N HIS A 55 -58.00 41.34 38.35
CA HIS A 55 -58.19 39.93 38.73
C HIS A 55 -59.12 39.18 37.78
N TYR A 56 -60.18 39.82 37.30
CA TYR A 56 -61.15 39.23 36.40
C TYR A 56 -60.52 38.98 35.02
N ASP A 57 -59.83 39.98 34.48
CA ASP A 57 -59.18 39.90 33.17
C ASP A 57 -58.13 38.78 33.15
N LEU A 58 -57.22 38.76 34.12
CA LEU A 58 -56.16 37.74 34.23
C LEU A 58 -56.71 36.30 34.35
N LEU A 59 -57.78 36.11 35.14
CA LEU A 59 -58.41 34.80 35.31
C LEU A 59 -59.21 34.37 34.07
N SER A 60 -59.80 35.33 33.35
CA SER A 60 -60.50 35.08 32.07
C SER A 60 -59.51 34.65 30.99
N ASP A 61 -58.40 35.38 30.84
CA ASP A 61 -57.34 35.05 29.87
C ASP A 61 -56.76 33.66 30.15
N THR A 62 -56.60 33.30 31.42
CA THR A 62 -56.15 31.95 31.81
C THR A 62 -57.14 30.86 31.46
N LEU A 63 -58.43 31.12 31.66
CA LEU A 63 -59.49 30.16 31.33
C LEU A 63 -59.49 29.87 29.83
N ASP A 64 -59.29 30.89 29.00
CA ASP A 64 -59.24 30.73 27.54
C ASP A 64 -57.98 29.96 27.12
N VAL A 65 -56.80 30.30 27.66
CA VAL A 65 -55.55 29.54 27.41
C VAL A 65 -55.67 28.08 27.88
N PHE A 66 -56.31 27.80 29.02
CA PHE A 66 -56.51 26.42 29.51
C PHE A 66 -57.45 25.60 28.62
N ARG A 67 -58.47 26.23 28.02
CA ARG A 67 -59.35 25.57 27.04
C ARG A 67 -58.60 25.22 25.77
N GLU A 68 -57.80 26.15 25.25
CA GLU A 68 -56.97 25.91 24.06
C GLU A 68 -55.94 24.81 24.33
N VAL A 69 -55.24 24.84 25.46
CA VAL A 69 -54.24 23.83 25.86
C VAL A 69 -54.86 22.44 26.07
N ARG A 70 -56.11 22.37 26.53
CA ARG A 70 -56.83 21.10 26.70
C ARG A 70 -57.12 20.43 25.36
N GLU A 71 -57.42 21.22 24.34
CA GLU A 71 -57.86 20.74 23.02
C GLU A 71 -56.71 20.55 22.04
N ASN A 72 -55.55 21.18 22.30
CA ASN A 72 -54.39 21.19 21.40
C ASN A 72 -53.11 20.60 22.03
N GLU A 73 -52.05 20.45 21.22
CA GLU A 73 -50.73 20.05 21.73
C GLU A 73 -50.13 21.16 22.61
N LEU A 74 -49.87 20.83 23.88
CA LEU A 74 -49.30 21.72 24.90
C LEU A 74 -48.07 22.52 24.45
N GLY A 75 -47.23 21.95 23.59
CA GLY A 75 -46.03 22.60 23.05
C GLY A 75 -46.32 23.83 22.17
N LEU A 76 -47.50 23.94 21.55
CA LEU A 76 -47.90 25.06 20.70
C LEU A 76 -48.14 26.34 21.49
N HIS A 77 -48.56 26.23 22.75
CA HIS A 77 -48.92 27.35 23.62
C HIS A 77 -47.80 27.77 24.58
N HIS A 78 -46.56 27.34 24.35
CA HIS A 78 -45.42 27.60 25.25
C HIS A 78 -45.17 29.09 25.49
N SER A 79 -45.23 29.93 24.44
CA SER A 79 -45.03 31.38 24.55
C SER A 79 -46.16 32.05 25.33
N GLU A 80 -47.40 31.64 25.07
CA GLU A 80 -48.61 32.15 25.74
C GLU A 80 -48.63 31.78 27.22
N LEU A 81 -48.34 30.52 27.57
CA LEU A 81 -48.23 30.06 28.95
C LEU A 81 -47.09 30.74 29.72
N LYS A 82 -45.97 31.07 29.06
CA LYS A 82 -44.87 31.83 29.68
C LYS A 82 -45.23 33.28 29.94
N ALA A 83 -45.89 33.95 29.00
CA ALA A 83 -46.38 35.30 29.17
C ALA A 83 -47.39 35.36 30.32
N LEU A 84 -48.38 34.46 30.29
CA LEU A 84 -49.41 34.38 31.32
C LEU A 84 -48.83 34.09 32.71
N LYS A 85 -47.81 33.23 32.81
CA LYS A 85 -47.08 32.99 34.06
C LYS A 85 -46.38 34.25 34.59
N LEU A 86 -45.79 35.06 33.71
CA LEU A 86 -45.15 36.32 34.10
C LEU A 86 -46.19 37.32 34.61
N ASP A 87 -47.33 37.42 33.91
CA ASP A 87 -48.46 38.26 34.32
C ASP A 87 -49.00 37.85 35.70
N PHE A 88 -49.12 36.53 35.96
CA PHE A 88 -49.48 36.02 37.29
C PHE A 88 -48.46 36.39 38.37
N TYR A 89 -47.17 36.29 38.06
CA TYR A 89 -46.12 36.62 39.01
C TYR A 89 -46.15 38.11 39.38
N GLU A 90 -46.23 39.00 38.39
CA GLU A 90 -46.35 40.45 38.63
C GLU A 90 -47.64 40.80 39.36
N HIS A 91 -48.75 40.14 39.03
CA HIS A 91 -50.04 40.42 39.66
C HIS A 91 -50.10 39.95 41.11
N LEU A 92 -49.49 38.81 41.44
CA LEU A 92 -49.34 38.31 42.81
C LEU A 92 -48.47 39.24 43.66
N ASP A 93 -47.36 39.73 43.12
CA ASP A 93 -46.44 40.64 43.82
C ASP A 93 -47.09 41.99 44.17
N ARG A 94 -47.89 42.54 43.24
CA ARG A 94 -48.63 43.80 43.45
C ARG A 94 -49.86 43.64 44.35
N ASN A 95 -50.36 42.42 44.58
CA ASN A 95 -51.59 42.17 45.31
C ASN A 95 -51.46 41.09 46.40
N PRO A 96 -50.52 41.21 47.35
CA PRO A 96 -50.22 40.15 48.32
C PRO A 96 -51.36 39.88 49.30
N ASN A 97 -52.25 40.86 49.53
CA ASN A 97 -53.38 40.78 50.47
C ASN A 97 -54.73 40.56 49.77
N SER A 98 -54.75 40.00 48.57
CA SER A 98 -56.00 39.78 47.81
C SER A 98 -56.94 38.78 48.52
N GLU A 99 -58.25 39.06 48.52
CA GLU A 99 -59.29 38.18 49.08
C GLU A 99 -59.43 36.83 48.36
N ILE A 100 -58.79 36.68 47.21
CA ILE A 100 -58.75 35.44 46.40
C ILE A 100 -57.32 34.91 46.21
N ILE A 101 -56.37 35.35 47.05
CA ILE A 101 -54.96 34.99 46.93
C ILE A 101 -54.72 33.47 46.88
N GLY A 102 -55.55 32.68 47.57
CA GLY A 102 -55.50 31.22 47.54
C GLY A 102 -55.79 30.61 46.15
N GLU A 103 -56.75 31.19 45.40
CA GLU A 103 -57.07 30.74 44.03
C GLU A 103 -55.97 31.18 43.04
N LEU A 104 -55.48 32.42 43.18
CA LEU A 104 -54.39 32.93 42.33
C LEU A 104 -53.10 32.13 42.49
N ASN A 105 -52.74 31.75 43.73
CA ASN A 105 -51.59 30.90 44.00
C ASN A 105 -51.76 29.48 43.43
N ARG A 106 -52.96 28.92 43.50
CA ARG A 106 -53.26 27.60 42.91
C ARG A 106 -53.09 27.61 41.40
N ILE A 107 -53.65 28.60 40.71
CA ILE A 107 -53.55 28.72 39.25
C ILE A 107 -52.10 28.97 38.81
N ASN A 108 -51.37 29.82 39.54
CA ASN A 108 -49.94 30.03 39.29
C ASN A 108 -49.12 28.73 39.45
N ALA A 109 -49.48 27.86 40.39
CA ALA A 109 -48.85 26.54 40.53
C ALA A 109 -49.13 25.66 39.30
N VAL A 110 -50.38 25.60 38.83
CA VAL A 110 -50.75 24.85 37.61
C VAL A 110 -50.03 25.39 36.38
N LEU A 111 -49.97 26.72 36.19
CA LEU A 111 -49.22 27.35 35.10
C LEU A 111 -47.72 27.03 35.18
N LYS A 112 -47.15 27.02 36.39
CA LYS A 112 -45.76 26.64 36.60
C LYS A 112 -45.51 25.19 36.20
N ASP A 113 -46.41 24.27 36.56
CA ASP A 113 -46.30 22.85 36.23
C ASP A 113 -46.42 22.63 34.72
N LEU A 114 -47.40 23.25 34.04
CA LEU A 114 -47.56 23.17 32.59
C LEU A 114 -46.32 23.68 31.82
N VAL A 115 -45.78 24.84 32.21
CA VAL A 115 -44.55 25.36 31.61
C VAL A 115 -43.36 24.43 31.85
N THR A 116 -43.28 23.83 33.05
CA THR A 116 -42.21 22.87 33.40
C THR A 116 -42.32 21.59 32.56
N ASP A 117 -43.54 21.09 32.35
CA ASP A 117 -43.80 19.91 31.53
C ASP A 117 -43.45 20.12 30.06
N ILE A 118 -43.77 21.29 29.49
CA ILE A 118 -43.35 21.67 28.13
C ILE A 118 -41.83 21.68 28.03
N GLU A 119 -41.16 22.34 28.99
CA GLU A 119 -39.70 22.39 29.00
C GLU A 119 -39.08 20.99 29.11
N ALA A 120 -39.67 20.10 29.91
CA ALA A 120 -39.24 18.71 30.04
C ALA A 120 -39.48 17.90 28.74
N GLN A 121 -40.62 18.08 28.06
CA GLN A 121 -40.90 17.43 26.78
C GLN A 121 -39.94 17.90 25.68
N ASN A 122 -39.68 19.21 25.60
CA ASN A 122 -38.74 19.78 24.65
C ASN A 122 -37.31 19.29 24.91
N LEU A 123 -36.91 19.17 26.17
CA LEU A 123 -35.62 18.58 26.54
C LEU A 123 -35.51 17.13 26.07
N ARG A 124 -36.51 16.28 26.35
CA ARG A 124 -36.53 14.88 25.88
C ARG A 124 -36.46 14.75 24.35
N ARG A 125 -37.17 15.61 23.60
CA ARG A 125 -37.09 15.64 22.12
C ARG A 125 -35.70 16.04 21.63
N ALA A 126 -35.07 17.01 22.29
CA ALA A 126 -33.72 17.44 21.97
C ALA A 126 -32.69 16.34 22.28
N GLU A 127 -32.77 15.68 23.44
CA GLU A 127 -31.92 14.55 23.83
C GLU A 127 -32.02 13.40 22.82
N ARG A 128 -33.24 13.06 22.37
CA ARG A 128 -33.44 12.05 21.32
C ARG A 128 -32.81 12.46 19.99
N SER A 129 -32.90 13.74 19.63
CA SER A 129 -32.29 14.25 18.39
C SER A 129 -30.76 14.21 18.44
N VAL A 130 -30.18 14.48 19.62
CA VAL A 130 -28.74 14.34 19.87
C VAL A 130 -28.31 12.87 19.75
N LEU A 131 -29.09 11.95 20.31
CA LEU A 131 -28.80 10.52 20.22
C LEU A 131 -28.76 10.02 18.76
N LEU A 132 -29.77 10.38 17.95
CA LEU A 132 -29.78 10.06 16.52
C LEU A 132 -28.61 10.70 15.76
N ALA A 133 -28.21 11.92 16.13
CA ALA A 133 -27.05 12.58 15.52
C ALA A 133 -25.74 11.86 15.88
N ARG A 134 -25.59 11.36 17.11
CA ARG A 134 -24.44 10.54 17.53
C ARG A 134 -24.40 9.18 16.83
N GLU A 135 -25.55 8.53 16.64
CA GLU A 135 -25.64 7.31 15.85
C GLU A 135 -25.20 7.56 14.40
N LYS A 136 -25.69 8.64 13.77
CA LYS A 136 -25.25 9.05 12.43
C LYS A 136 -23.75 9.36 12.38
N TYR A 137 -23.21 10.02 13.40
CA TYR A 137 -21.77 10.27 13.50
C TYR A 137 -20.95 8.97 13.49
N GLU A 138 -21.35 7.94 14.23
CA GLU A 138 -20.64 6.66 14.23
C GLU A 138 -20.74 5.92 12.89
N VAL A 139 -21.86 6.04 12.16
CA VAL A 139 -21.98 5.54 10.78
C VAL A 139 -21.06 6.30 9.83
N ASP A 140 -20.99 7.63 9.95
CA ASP A 140 -20.17 8.46 9.06
C ASP A 140 -18.67 8.24 9.24
N LYS A 141 -18.25 7.84 10.45
CA LYS A 141 -16.83 7.56 10.76
C LYS A 141 -16.25 6.37 10.00
N VAL A 142 -17.09 5.42 9.60
CA VAL A 142 -16.65 4.18 8.92
C VAL A 142 -16.82 4.24 7.38
N LEU A 143 -17.28 5.37 6.85
CA LEU A 143 -17.35 5.58 5.41
C LEU A 143 -15.96 5.68 4.78
N GLU A 144 -15.89 5.38 3.48
CA GLU A 144 -14.70 5.62 2.68
C GLU A 144 -14.36 7.12 2.68
N ILE A 145 -13.08 7.48 2.62
CA ILE A 145 -12.60 8.83 2.92
C ILE A 145 -13.30 9.95 2.13
N ASP A 146 -13.62 9.70 0.86
CA ASP A 146 -14.26 10.69 -0.02
C ASP A 146 -15.70 10.99 0.43
N ASP A 147 -16.44 9.98 0.88
CA ASP A 147 -17.80 10.10 1.41
C ASP A 147 -17.80 10.53 2.89
N LYS A 148 -16.84 10.04 3.70
CA LYS A 148 -16.65 10.38 5.12
C LYS A 148 -16.53 11.88 5.34
N VAL A 149 -15.66 12.57 4.61
CA VAL A 149 -15.46 14.03 4.76
C VAL A 149 -16.76 14.80 4.46
N LYS A 150 -17.51 14.35 3.44
CA LYS A 150 -18.76 15.00 3.03
C LYS A 150 -19.86 14.81 4.08
N GLU A 151 -20.05 13.58 4.56
CA GLU A 151 -21.11 13.27 5.52
C GLU A 151 -20.79 13.80 6.93
N LEU A 152 -19.54 13.75 7.38
CA LEU A 152 -19.15 14.34 8.66
C LEU A 152 -19.41 15.85 8.72
N LYS A 153 -19.24 16.60 7.61
CA LYS A 153 -19.59 18.03 7.56
C LYS A 153 -21.09 18.27 7.79
N LYS A 154 -21.95 17.46 7.18
CA LYS A 154 -23.41 17.55 7.40
C LYS A 154 -23.77 17.21 8.85
N THR A 155 -23.12 16.20 9.41
CA THR A 155 -23.29 15.82 10.80
C THR A 155 -22.82 16.95 11.73
N HIS A 156 -21.67 17.58 11.45
CA HIS A 156 -21.19 18.76 12.17
C HIS A 156 -22.19 19.92 12.16
N GLU A 157 -22.73 20.27 10.99
CA GLU A 157 -23.78 21.30 10.84
C GLU A 157 -25.02 20.97 11.70
N ARG A 158 -25.42 19.69 11.75
CA ARG A 158 -26.53 19.23 12.57
C ARG A 158 -26.25 19.39 14.07
N PHE A 159 -25.03 19.10 14.52
CA PHE A 159 -24.63 19.31 15.92
C PHE A 159 -24.61 20.79 16.29
N LEU A 160 -24.15 21.67 15.39
CA LEU A 160 -24.21 23.13 15.57
C LEU A 160 -25.66 23.63 15.70
N GLU A 161 -26.56 23.15 14.85
CA GLU A 161 -27.99 23.46 14.92
C GLU A 161 -28.59 23.05 16.27
N LEU A 162 -28.31 21.82 16.73
CA LEU A 162 -28.77 21.31 18.03
C LEU A 162 -28.20 22.10 19.22
N ALA A 163 -26.94 22.50 19.15
CA ALA A 163 -26.29 23.32 20.18
C ALA A 163 -26.86 24.74 20.26
N SER A 164 -27.35 25.28 19.14
CA SER A 164 -27.97 26.62 19.10
C SER A 164 -29.37 26.67 19.72
N ARG A 165 -30.09 25.54 19.77
CA ARG A 165 -31.51 25.47 20.17
C ARG A 165 -31.75 24.85 21.55
N SER A 166 -30.73 24.32 22.22
CA SER A 166 -30.92 23.52 23.43
C SER A 166 -30.11 24.02 24.63
N LYS A 167 -30.63 23.76 25.84
CA LYS A 167 -29.88 23.89 27.11
C LYS A 167 -28.65 22.96 27.17
N MET A 168 -28.46 22.07 26.18
CA MET A 168 -27.35 21.10 26.10
C MET A 168 -26.09 21.63 25.39
N ARG A 169 -26.00 22.94 25.13
CA ARG A 169 -24.86 23.56 24.42
C ARG A 169 -23.50 23.12 24.96
N GLU A 170 -23.32 23.12 26.28
CA GLU A 170 -22.05 22.71 26.91
C GLU A 170 -21.74 21.22 26.69
N GLN A 171 -22.75 20.37 26.71
CA GLN A 171 -22.58 18.94 26.46
C GLN A 171 -22.18 18.64 25.01
N LEU A 172 -22.71 19.41 24.05
CA LEU A 172 -22.45 19.23 22.62
C LEU A 172 -21.11 19.82 22.16
N LYS A 173 -20.46 20.70 22.94
CA LYS A 173 -19.16 21.27 22.57
C LYS A 173 -18.11 20.18 22.31
N HIS A 174 -18.06 19.16 23.16
CA HIS A 174 -17.12 18.06 22.99
C HIS A 174 -17.37 17.27 21.71
N ASP A 175 -18.63 16.99 21.40
CA ASP A 175 -19.00 16.29 20.16
C ASP A 175 -18.63 17.11 18.92
N ILE A 176 -18.93 18.42 18.93
CA ILE A 176 -18.60 19.34 17.83
C ILE A 176 -17.09 19.36 17.59
N SER A 177 -16.29 19.55 18.64
CA SER A 177 -14.83 19.56 18.54
C SER A 177 -14.25 18.22 18.09
N ALA A 178 -14.83 17.10 18.52
CA ALA A 178 -14.42 15.77 18.06
C ALA A 178 -14.70 15.60 16.55
N ILE A 179 -15.87 16.01 16.07
CA ILE A 179 -16.22 15.94 14.65
C ILE A 179 -15.31 16.86 13.81
N GLU A 180 -15.01 18.08 14.29
CA GLU A 180 -14.09 19.00 13.61
C GLU A 180 -12.69 18.40 13.46
N TYR A 181 -12.17 17.81 14.53
CA TYR A 181 -10.89 17.10 14.52
C TYR A 181 -10.92 15.94 13.53
N GLU A 182 -11.98 15.12 13.54
CA GLU A 182 -12.14 13.98 12.65
C GLU A 182 -12.19 14.40 11.17
N ILE A 183 -12.89 15.50 10.86
CA ILE A 183 -12.93 16.09 9.50
C ILE A 183 -11.53 16.54 9.07
N GLN A 184 -10.79 17.21 9.96
CA GLN A 184 -9.44 17.68 9.67
C GLN A 184 -8.51 16.51 9.37
N VAL A 185 -8.49 15.50 10.24
CA VAL A 185 -7.70 14.29 10.07
C VAL A 185 -8.09 13.55 8.78
N ALA A 186 -9.39 13.45 8.47
CA ALA A 186 -9.87 12.81 7.25
C ALA A 186 -9.40 13.52 5.98
N LYS A 187 -9.39 14.87 5.95
CA LYS A 187 -8.85 15.64 4.83
C LYS A 187 -7.35 15.42 4.63
N GLU A 188 -6.59 15.33 5.73
CA GLU A 188 -5.16 15.02 5.67
C GLU A 188 -4.92 13.61 5.11
N SER A 189 -5.72 12.62 5.53
CA SER A 189 -5.70 11.27 4.99
C SER A 189 -6.05 11.24 3.50
N GLN A 190 -7.04 12.01 3.06
CA GLN A 190 -7.44 12.11 1.65
C GLN A 190 -6.27 12.59 0.78
N ALA A 191 -5.64 13.71 1.14
CA ALA A 191 -4.46 14.24 0.45
C ALA A 191 -3.25 13.29 0.50
N LYS A 192 -3.14 12.48 1.55
CA LYS A 192 -2.11 11.45 1.67
C LYS A 192 -2.36 10.30 0.69
N PHE A 193 -3.58 9.81 0.57
CA PHE A 193 -3.91 8.68 -0.32
C PHE A 193 -3.75 9.02 -1.81
N GLU A 194 -3.93 10.28 -2.21
CA GLU A 194 -3.64 10.73 -3.58
C GLU A 194 -2.17 10.53 -3.99
N LYS A 195 -1.26 10.49 -3.01
CA LYS A 195 0.18 10.29 -3.24
C LYS A 195 0.61 8.83 -3.10
N TRP A 196 -0.30 7.93 -2.72
CA TRP A 196 0.04 6.51 -2.57
C TRP A 196 0.09 5.83 -3.92
N ASP A 197 1.11 5.01 -4.14
CA ASP A 197 1.26 4.25 -5.37
C ASP A 197 0.14 3.21 -5.46
N VAL A 198 -0.50 3.12 -6.63
CA VAL A 198 -1.47 2.06 -6.94
C VAL A 198 -0.95 1.26 -8.12
N ARG A 199 -0.69 -0.03 -7.90
CA ARG A 199 -0.34 -0.95 -8.98
C ARG A 199 -1.58 -1.60 -9.56
N LYS A 200 -1.65 -1.62 -10.90
CA LYS A 200 -2.71 -2.34 -11.62
C LYS A 200 -2.64 -3.83 -11.29
N VAL A 201 -3.74 -4.38 -10.79
CA VAL A 201 -3.89 -5.83 -10.61
C VAL A 201 -3.99 -6.47 -11.98
N LYS A 202 -3.11 -7.42 -12.28
CA LYS A 202 -3.17 -8.17 -13.52
C LYS A 202 -4.28 -9.22 -13.42
N GLN A 203 -5.22 -9.17 -14.36
CA GLN A 203 -6.08 -10.32 -14.64
C GLN A 203 -5.24 -11.31 -15.44
N GLY A 204 -4.52 -12.19 -14.73
CA GLY A 204 -3.78 -13.28 -15.36
C GLY A 204 -4.72 -14.41 -15.80
N ASN A 205 -4.19 -15.40 -16.52
CA ASN A 205 -4.89 -16.65 -16.85
C ASN A 205 -5.05 -17.59 -15.63
N ILE A 206 -4.94 -17.06 -14.42
CA ILE A 206 -5.06 -17.82 -13.18
C ILE A 206 -6.55 -18.03 -12.92
N THR A 207 -7.00 -19.27 -13.07
CA THR A 207 -8.41 -19.62 -12.89
C THR A 207 -8.74 -20.10 -11.47
N ASP A 208 -7.80 -19.97 -10.50
CA ASP A 208 -7.96 -20.48 -9.12
C ASP A 208 -9.34 -20.04 -8.58
N PRO A 209 -10.27 -20.96 -8.28
CA PRO A 209 -11.61 -20.56 -7.90
C PRO A 209 -11.58 -19.96 -6.50
N PHE A 210 -12.26 -18.84 -6.34
CA PHE A 210 -12.48 -18.20 -5.05
C PHE A 210 -13.73 -18.82 -4.40
N VAL A 211 -13.53 -19.60 -3.34
CA VAL A 211 -14.62 -20.34 -2.68
C VAL A 211 -14.44 -20.27 -1.17
N GLY A 212 -15.57 -20.34 -0.45
CA GLY A 212 -15.64 -20.28 1.02
C GLY A 212 -15.90 -18.88 1.59
N TYR A 213 -15.76 -17.84 0.77
CA TYR A 213 -15.96 -16.44 1.15
C TYR A 213 -16.67 -15.68 0.03
N LYS A 214 -17.37 -14.61 0.38
CA LYS A 214 -17.99 -13.69 -0.60
C LYS A 214 -16.96 -12.79 -1.25
N ARG A 215 -16.01 -12.29 -0.46
CA ARG A 215 -14.95 -11.39 -0.93
C ARG A 215 -13.70 -11.55 -0.06
N GLN A 216 -12.54 -11.34 -0.66
CA GLN A 216 -11.32 -11.05 0.10
C GLN A 216 -11.03 -9.55 0.11
N ILE A 217 -10.64 -9.02 1.25
CA ILE A 217 -10.23 -7.63 1.43
C ILE A 217 -8.76 -7.63 1.80
N ILE A 218 -7.92 -6.92 1.05
CA ILE A 218 -6.49 -6.78 1.32
C ILE A 218 -6.25 -5.35 1.79
N MET A 219 -5.88 -5.21 3.06
CA MET A 219 -5.50 -3.94 3.66
C MET A 219 -3.99 -3.74 3.53
N THR A 220 -3.58 -2.58 3.03
CA THR A 220 -2.18 -2.13 3.03
C THR A 220 -2.04 -0.94 3.97
N THR A 221 -1.05 -1.01 4.88
CA THR A 221 -0.90 -0.05 5.99
C THR A 221 0.02 1.13 5.67
N GLU A 222 0.82 1.06 4.61
CA GLU A 222 1.87 2.04 4.28
C GLU A 222 2.10 2.17 2.77
N ASN A 223 2.53 3.34 2.31
CA ASN A 223 2.99 3.57 0.93
C ASN A 223 4.43 3.06 0.73
N ASP A 224 4.60 1.75 0.85
CA ASP A 224 5.88 1.07 0.69
C ASP A 224 5.89 0.28 -0.62
N PRO A 225 6.89 0.46 -1.51
CA PRO A 225 6.93 -0.23 -2.80
C PRO A 225 6.87 -1.76 -2.72
N VAL A 226 7.41 -2.37 -1.66
CA VAL A 226 7.37 -3.82 -1.45
C VAL A 226 5.95 -4.27 -1.05
N LEU A 227 5.28 -3.53 -0.17
CA LEU A 227 3.89 -3.81 0.21
C LEU A 227 2.92 -3.57 -0.94
N ILE A 228 3.05 -2.47 -1.69
CA ILE A 228 2.21 -2.20 -2.86
C ILE A 228 2.37 -3.30 -3.92
N GLN A 229 3.60 -3.75 -4.16
CA GLN A 229 3.87 -4.88 -5.04
C GLN A 229 3.22 -6.17 -4.54
N SER A 230 3.44 -6.55 -3.29
CA SER A 230 2.90 -7.80 -2.76
C SER A 230 1.37 -7.76 -2.66
N THR A 231 0.76 -6.63 -2.33
CA THR A 231 -0.70 -6.42 -2.36
C THR A 231 -1.27 -6.68 -3.75
N SER A 232 -0.67 -6.11 -4.80
CA SER A 232 -1.11 -6.38 -6.17
C SER A 232 -1.00 -7.87 -6.53
N GLN A 233 0.09 -8.53 -6.17
CA GLN A 233 0.29 -9.97 -6.39
C GLN A 233 -0.71 -10.82 -5.61
N LEU A 234 -1.04 -10.46 -4.36
CA LEU A 234 -2.05 -11.14 -3.56
C LEU A 234 -3.43 -11.08 -4.23
N ALA A 235 -3.76 -9.93 -4.83
CA ALA A 235 -5.01 -9.73 -5.57
C ALA A 235 -5.03 -10.49 -6.91
N GLU A 236 -3.89 -10.63 -7.61
CA GLU A 236 -3.77 -11.42 -8.86
C GLU A 236 -4.26 -12.87 -8.70
N LYS A 237 -4.32 -13.41 -7.48
CA LYS A 237 -4.85 -14.76 -7.25
C LYS A 237 -6.36 -14.85 -7.48
N TYR A 238 -7.11 -13.80 -7.16
CA TYR A 238 -8.58 -13.73 -7.24
C TYR A 238 -9.02 -12.32 -7.65
N PRO A 239 -8.61 -11.82 -8.83
CA PRO A 239 -8.68 -10.39 -9.17
C PRO A 239 -10.11 -9.83 -9.06
N ASP A 240 -11.11 -10.62 -9.44
CA ASP A 240 -12.52 -10.20 -9.46
C ASP A 240 -13.21 -10.35 -8.08
N ASN A 241 -12.67 -11.17 -7.18
CA ASN A 241 -13.19 -11.40 -5.82
C ASN A 241 -12.41 -10.64 -4.74
N THR A 242 -11.60 -9.65 -5.13
CA THR A 242 -10.70 -8.91 -4.23
C THR A 242 -11.05 -7.44 -4.15
N THR A 243 -11.08 -6.89 -2.93
CA THR A 243 -10.96 -5.45 -2.66
C THR A 243 -9.57 -5.14 -2.16
N ILE A 244 -8.94 -4.08 -2.64
CA ILE A 244 -7.73 -3.52 -2.01
C ILE A 244 -8.09 -2.22 -1.31
N VAL A 245 -7.70 -2.12 -0.05
CA VAL A 245 -7.93 -0.96 0.81
C VAL A 245 -6.58 -0.41 1.26
N HIS A 246 -6.35 0.88 1.02
CA HIS A 246 -5.30 1.65 1.66
C HIS A 246 -5.85 2.22 2.96
N MET A 247 -5.20 1.94 4.08
CA MET A 247 -5.67 2.39 5.40
C MET A 247 -4.53 3.01 6.20
N ASP A 248 -4.78 4.19 6.75
CA ASP A 248 -3.81 4.89 7.57
C ASP A 248 -3.87 4.48 9.05
N LYS A 249 -3.16 5.19 9.93
CA LYS A 249 -3.13 4.86 11.36
C LYS A 249 -4.47 5.17 12.06
N ASN A 250 -5.20 6.17 11.57
CA ASN A 250 -6.44 6.64 12.19
C ASN A 250 -7.66 5.82 11.72
N GLY A 251 -7.46 4.80 10.87
CA GLY A 251 -8.54 3.98 10.33
C GLY A 251 -9.28 4.63 9.16
N ASN A 252 -8.83 5.80 8.70
CA ASN A 252 -9.29 6.36 7.44
C ASN A 252 -8.80 5.48 6.30
N TYR A 253 -9.66 5.24 5.30
CA TYR A 253 -9.33 4.35 4.21
C TYR A 253 -9.85 4.80 2.85
N LYS A 254 -9.19 4.30 1.82
CA LYS A 254 -9.57 4.44 0.41
C LYS A 254 -9.52 3.08 -0.28
N VAL A 255 -10.57 2.76 -1.03
CA VAL A 255 -10.61 1.57 -1.89
C VAL A 255 -9.89 1.91 -3.19
N VAL A 256 -8.91 1.10 -3.55
CA VAL A 256 -8.05 1.33 -4.74
C VAL A 256 -8.18 0.24 -5.81
N HIS A 257 -8.92 -0.83 -5.51
CA HIS A 257 -9.24 -1.90 -6.46
C HIS A 257 -10.51 -2.65 -6.02
N GLY A 258 -11.39 -2.95 -6.98
CA GLY A 258 -12.63 -3.70 -6.78
C GLY A 258 -13.78 -2.86 -6.19
N LEU A 259 -14.90 -3.51 -5.82
CA LEU A 259 -16.07 -2.83 -5.25
C LEU A 259 -15.73 -2.12 -3.93
N LYS A 260 -16.43 -1.01 -3.68
CA LYS A 260 -16.43 -0.33 -2.38
C LYS A 260 -16.90 -1.28 -1.28
N LEU A 261 -16.57 -0.97 -0.02
CA LEU A 261 -16.88 -1.87 1.10
C LEU A 261 -18.40 -2.03 1.30
N ASP A 262 -19.16 -0.94 1.23
CA ASP A 262 -20.62 -0.92 1.34
C ASP A 262 -21.35 -1.60 0.16
N GLU A 263 -20.65 -1.79 -0.97
CA GLU A 263 -21.15 -2.50 -2.15
C GLU A 263 -20.86 -4.01 -2.13
N ILE A 264 -20.13 -4.52 -1.12
CA ILE A 264 -19.77 -5.94 -1.04
C ILE A 264 -21.02 -6.79 -0.76
N PRO A 265 -21.27 -7.88 -1.53
CA PRO A 265 -22.34 -8.81 -1.24
C PRO A 265 -22.20 -9.41 0.17
N LYS A 266 -23.33 -9.45 0.88
CA LYS A 266 -23.40 -9.90 2.28
C LYS A 266 -22.96 -11.36 2.45
N GLY A 267 -22.27 -11.62 3.55
CA GLY A 267 -21.84 -12.95 3.99
C GLY A 267 -20.42 -12.99 4.54
N ASP A 268 -19.80 -14.17 4.46
CA ASP A 268 -18.50 -14.41 5.10
C ASP A 268 -17.33 -13.79 4.32
N LEU A 269 -16.47 -13.07 5.04
CA LEU A 269 -15.36 -12.30 4.49
C LEU A 269 -14.00 -12.81 4.96
N LYS A 270 -13.00 -12.57 4.12
CA LYS A 270 -11.60 -12.83 4.44
C LYS A 270 -10.79 -11.54 4.34
N VAL A 271 -10.22 -11.10 5.45
CA VAL A 271 -9.35 -9.91 5.52
C VAL A 271 -7.89 -10.35 5.55
N LEU A 272 -7.06 -9.76 4.69
CA LEU A 272 -5.61 -9.91 4.68
C LEU A 272 -4.99 -8.59 5.13
N ILE A 273 -4.18 -8.64 6.17
CA ILE A 273 -3.38 -7.49 6.62
C ILE A 273 -1.99 -7.64 6.01
N ASN A 274 -1.70 -6.87 4.98
CA ASN A 274 -0.41 -6.90 4.28
C ASN A 274 0.48 -5.77 4.81
N ALA A 275 1.47 -6.13 5.62
CA ALA A 275 2.29 -5.18 6.34
C ALA A 275 3.69 -5.74 6.64
N HIS A 276 4.63 -4.84 6.92
CA HIS A 276 5.90 -5.23 7.51
C HIS A 276 5.69 -5.67 8.96
N GLY A 277 6.47 -6.63 9.43
CA GLY A 277 6.40 -7.12 10.80
C GLY A 277 7.66 -7.82 11.25
N ASN A 278 7.74 -8.05 12.55
CA ASN A 278 8.76 -8.86 13.21
C ASN A 278 8.17 -9.43 14.52
N SER A 279 9.01 -10.02 15.37
CA SER A 279 8.57 -10.57 16.67
C SER A 279 7.96 -9.54 17.61
N GLY A 280 8.23 -8.25 17.41
CA GLY A 280 7.63 -7.14 18.17
C GLY A 280 6.23 -6.73 17.69
N GLY A 281 5.75 -7.23 16.55
CA GLY A 281 4.43 -6.93 16.01
C GLY A 281 4.46 -6.37 14.59
N ILE A 282 3.33 -5.78 14.18
CA ILE A 282 3.20 -5.08 12.90
C ILE A 282 3.87 -3.71 13.01
N LYS A 283 4.73 -3.38 12.04
CA LYS A 283 5.48 -2.11 12.07
C LYS A 283 4.52 -0.93 12.01
N ASN A 284 4.80 0.10 12.81
CA ASN A 284 4.04 1.36 12.88
C ASN A 284 2.53 1.18 13.17
N ARG A 285 2.12 0.06 13.76
CA ARG A 285 0.73 -0.17 14.19
C ARG A 285 0.68 -0.92 15.52
N SER A 286 -0.16 -0.44 16.43
CA SER A 286 -0.50 -1.16 17.66
C SER A 286 -1.50 -2.29 17.37
N ILE A 287 -1.69 -3.19 18.33
CA ILE A 287 -2.68 -4.28 18.20
C ILE A 287 -4.10 -3.71 18.19
N GLU A 288 -4.34 -2.69 19.01
CA GLU A 288 -5.62 -1.98 19.12
C GLU A 288 -5.96 -1.26 17.82
N GLU A 289 -4.97 -0.62 17.18
CA GLU A 289 -5.15 -0.01 15.86
C GLU A 289 -5.52 -1.06 14.81
N ILE A 290 -4.83 -2.20 14.76
CA ILE A 290 -5.17 -3.29 13.81
C ILE A 290 -6.56 -3.87 14.07
N ALA A 291 -6.96 -4.03 15.34
CA ALA A 291 -8.29 -4.48 15.70
C ALA A 291 -9.36 -3.47 15.27
N GLU A 292 -9.12 -2.17 15.49
CA GLU A 292 -10.01 -1.09 15.03
C GLU A 292 -10.11 -1.06 13.51
N HIS A 293 -9.00 -1.20 12.79
CA HIS A 293 -8.95 -1.24 11.33
C HIS A 293 -9.78 -2.38 10.75
N ILE A 294 -9.72 -3.56 11.35
CA ILE A 294 -10.56 -4.71 10.95
C ILE A 294 -12.03 -4.45 11.28
N SER A 295 -12.33 -3.85 12.43
CA SER A 295 -13.70 -3.47 12.82
C SER A 295 -14.29 -2.40 11.92
N ILE A 296 -13.49 -1.43 11.44
CA ILE A 296 -13.93 -0.44 10.45
C ILE A 296 -14.30 -1.14 9.14
N ILE A 297 -13.51 -2.10 8.66
CA ILE A 297 -13.87 -2.89 7.47
C ILE A 297 -15.18 -3.64 7.66
N ASP A 298 -15.34 -4.33 8.80
CA ASP A 298 -16.55 -5.10 9.12
C ASP A 298 -17.80 -4.20 9.16
N ARG A 299 -17.71 -3.05 9.85
CA ARG A 299 -18.80 -2.05 9.96
C ARG A 299 -19.11 -1.36 8.63
N ALA A 300 -18.09 -1.03 7.82
CA ALA A 300 -18.27 -0.36 6.54
C ALA A 300 -19.04 -1.22 5.52
N ILE A 301 -18.86 -2.54 5.57
CA ILE A 301 -19.62 -3.48 4.74
C ILE A 301 -21.05 -3.64 5.27
N GLY A 302 -21.23 -3.48 6.58
CA GLY A 302 -22.51 -3.40 7.25
C GLY A 302 -23.05 -4.75 7.72
N GLU A 303 -24.23 -4.70 8.33
CA GLU A 303 -24.91 -5.84 8.92
C GLU A 303 -25.09 -7.00 7.92
N ASP A 304 -25.16 -8.23 8.44
CA ASP A 304 -25.18 -9.52 7.71
C ASP A 304 -23.87 -9.95 7.03
N SER A 305 -22.78 -9.20 7.20
CA SER A 305 -21.43 -9.64 6.83
C SER A 305 -20.61 -9.97 8.07
N ASN A 306 -19.67 -10.90 7.92
CA ASN A 306 -18.83 -11.33 9.03
C ASN A 306 -17.39 -11.55 8.57
N VAL A 307 -16.43 -10.88 9.20
CA VAL A 307 -15.01 -11.22 9.04
C VAL A 307 -14.71 -12.59 9.68
N LYS A 308 -14.87 -13.67 8.92
CA LYS A 308 -14.60 -15.05 9.39
C LYS A 308 -13.12 -15.40 9.47
N LYS A 309 -12.29 -14.73 8.66
CA LYS A 309 -10.86 -15.01 8.59
C LYS A 309 -10.05 -13.73 8.49
N VAL A 310 -9.07 -13.58 9.36
CA VAL A 310 -7.99 -12.61 9.23
C VAL A 310 -6.70 -13.37 8.93
N SER A 311 -5.98 -12.94 7.90
CA SER A 311 -4.67 -13.48 7.55
C SER A 311 -3.62 -12.38 7.64
N LEU A 312 -2.81 -12.42 8.69
CA LEU A 312 -1.69 -11.53 8.89
C LEU A 312 -0.56 -11.94 7.93
N VAL A 313 -0.33 -11.13 6.90
CA VAL A 313 0.74 -11.29 5.91
C VAL A 313 1.86 -10.34 6.29
N ALA A 314 2.53 -10.68 7.39
CA ALA A 314 3.67 -9.95 7.94
C ALA A 314 4.71 -10.94 8.45
N CYS A 315 5.99 -10.55 8.39
CA CYS A 315 7.12 -11.42 8.73
C CYS A 315 7.20 -11.71 10.23
N SER A 316 7.48 -12.96 10.59
CA SER A 316 7.95 -13.37 11.93
C SER A 316 7.10 -12.87 13.10
N LEU A 317 5.78 -12.77 12.91
CA LEU A 317 4.85 -12.49 14.00
C LEU A 317 4.69 -13.75 14.85
N GLY A 318 4.75 -13.60 16.17
CA GLY A 318 4.54 -14.69 17.12
C GLY A 318 3.07 -15.04 17.33
N GLY A 319 2.82 -16.22 17.94
CA GLY A 319 1.48 -16.63 18.35
C GLY A 319 0.89 -15.71 19.43
N ASP A 320 1.75 -15.17 20.29
CA ASP A 320 1.43 -14.18 21.34
C ASP A 320 0.79 -12.89 20.78
N TYR A 321 1.14 -12.51 19.55
CA TYR A 321 0.49 -11.39 18.87
C TYR A 321 -0.99 -11.67 18.61
N VAL A 322 -1.30 -12.91 18.20
CA VAL A 322 -2.68 -13.33 17.91
C VAL A 322 -3.49 -13.52 19.19
N GLU A 323 -2.86 -14.05 20.24
CA GLU A 323 -3.47 -14.20 21.56
C GLU A 323 -3.91 -12.87 22.16
N ARG A 324 -3.22 -11.77 21.82
CA ARG A 324 -3.60 -10.40 22.18
C ARG A 324 -4.60 -9.77 21.20
N LEU A 325 -4.48 -10.04 19.89
CA LEU A 325 -5.37 -9.47 18.87
C LEU A 325 -6.80 -10.04 18.94
N LEU A 326 -6.98 -11.34 19.18
CA LEU A 326 -8.30 -11.98 19.21
C LEU A 326 -9.25 -11.37 20.27
N PRO A 327 -8.82 -11.15 21.53
CA PRO A 327 -9.61 -10.43 22.52
C PRO A 327 -9.98 -9.01 22.09
N GLU A 328 -9.04 -8.26 21.50
CA GLU A 328 -9.32 -6.89 21.02
C GLU A 328 -10.34 -6.89 19.87
N LEU A 329 -10.25 -7.82 18.94
CA LEU A 329 -11.27 -7.99 17.89
C LEU A 329 -12.66 -8.27 18.49
N ARG A 330 -12.75 -9.14 19.51
CA ARG A 330 -14.01 -9.43 20.19
C ARG A 330 -14.59 -8.19 20.86
N LYS A 331 -13.77 -7.36 21.53
CA LYS A 331 -14.21 -6.08 22.12
C LYS A 331 -14.77 -5.11 21.08
N LYS A 332 -14.32 -5.23 19.82
CA LYS A 332 -14.74 -4.41 18.68
C LYS A 332 -15.87 -5.03 17.86
N GLY A 333 -16.54 -6.07 18.37
CA GLY A 333 -17.66 -6.74 17.71
C GLY A 333 -17.28 -7.87 16.74
N VAL A 334 -15.99 -8.06 16.47
CA VAL A 334 -15.46 -9.06 15.53
C VAL A 334 -15.15 -10.36 16.29
N SER A 335 -16.17 -11.19 16.51
CA SER A 335 -16.13 -12.27 17.52
C SER A 335 -15.94 -13.69 16.99
N ASN A 336 -16.32 -13.98 15.74
CA ASN A 336 -16.24 -15.32 15.13
C ASN A 336 -15.18 -15.38 14.03
N THR A 337 -13.96 -15.00 14.39
CA THR A 337 -12.85 -14.83 13.46
C THR A 337 -11.71 -15.78 13.76
N LYS A 338 -11.22 -16.46 12.72
CA LYS A 338 -9.96 -17.20 12.77
C LYS A 338 -8.82 -16.29 12.34
N VAL A 339 -7.73 -16.23 13.08
CA VAL A 339 -6.58 -15.37 12.76
C VAL A 339 -5.36 -16.24 12.44
N SER A 340 -4.81 -16.11 11.22
CA SER A 340 -3.57 -16.81 10.84
C SER A 340 -2.36 -15.89 10.83
N VAL A 341 -1.24 -16.39 11.34
CA VAL A 341 0.02 -15.68 11.53
C VAL A 341 1.20 -16.46 10.91
N ARG A 342 2.30 -15.77 10.60
CA ARG A 342 3.53 -16.37 10.05
C ARG A 342 4.65 -16.23 11.05
N LEU A 343 5.28 -17.35 11.40
CA LEU A 343 6.33 -17.43 12.40
C LEU A 343 7.73 -17.13 11.84
N ALA A 344 7.84 -16.86 10.54
CA ALA A 344 9.10 -16.62 9.84
C ALA A 344 8.92 -15.58 8.73
N GLY A 345 10.01 -15.25 8.02
CA GLY A 345 9.98 -14.32 6.89
C GLY A 345 9.02 -14.82 5.81
N ILE A 346 8.20 -13.93 5.25
CA ILE A 346 7.22 -14.25 4.21
C ILE A 346 7.52 -13.49 2.93
N SER A 347 7.34 -14.16 1.80
CA SER A 347 7.35 -13.55 0.47
C SER A 347 6.08 -13.92 -0.28
N VAL A 348 5.55 -12.97 -1.05
CA VAL A 348 4.45 -13.20 -1.98
C VAL A 348 5.04 -13.40 -3.38
N LEU A 349 4.70 -14.50 -4.03
CA LEU A 349 5.06 -14.75 -5.42
C LEU A 349 4.03 -14.11 -6.35
N SER A 350 4.41 -13.86 -7.60
CA SER A 350 3.44 -13.57 -8.67
C SER A 350 2.38 -14.67 -8.73
N GLY A 351 1.10 -14.27 -8.81
CA GLY A 351 -0.06 -15.15 -8.61
C GLY A 351 -0.51 -15.32 -7.14
N GLY A 352 0.01 -14.50 -6.23
CA GLY A 352 -0.51 -14.30 -4.87
C GLY A 352 -0.29 -15.45 -3.89
N ARG A 353 0.58 -16.40 -4.24
CA ARG A 353 0.99 -17.54 -3.39
C ARG A 353 2.07 -17.10 -2.40
N LYS A 354 1.95 -17.54 -1.15
CA LYS A 354 2.81 -17.14 -0.04
C LYS A 354 3.85 -18.21 0.23
N ILE A 355 5.12 -17.84 0.29
CA ILE A 355 6.25 -18.69 0.66
C ILE A 355 6.83 -18.19 1.98
N ILE A 356 7.10 -19.08 2.92
CA ILE A 356 7.64 -18.73 4.24
C ILE A 356 9.07 -19.28 4.35
N THR A 357 10.05 -18.41 4.57
CA THR A 357 11.48 -18.73 4.66
C THR A 357 11.96 -18.57 6.10
N ASN A 358 12.54 -19.63 6.67
CA ASN A 358 13.23 -19.53 7.96
C ASN A 358 14.62 -18.90 7.74
N SER A 359 15.04 -17.99 8.62
CA SER A 359 16.31 -17.26 8.49
C SER A 359 17.56 -18.11 8.77
N VAL A 360 17.37 -19.37 9.20
CA VAL A 360 18.44 -20.29 9.57
C VAL A 360 18.73 -21.24 8.40
N GLY A 361 19.82 -20.98 7.67
CA GLY A 361 20.32 -21.85 6.60
C GLY A 361 19.66 -21.68 5.23
N SER A 362 20.22 -22.33 4.22
CA SER A 362 19.80 -22.33 2.81
C SER A 362 18.45 -23.03 2.54
N VAL A 363 17.54 -23.08 3.52
CA VAL A 363 16.28 -23.81 3.42
C VAL A 363 15.37 -23.10 2.43
N ALA A 364 14.98 -23.84 1.39
CA ALA A 364 13.96 -23.44 0.43
C ALA A 364 12.70 -22.98 1.17
N GLY A 365 12.19 -21.80 0.80
CA GLY A 365 10.97 -21.29 1.43
C GLY A 365 9.84 -22.31 1.31
N LYS A 366 8.94 -22.40 2.28
CA LYS A 366 7.91 -23.43 2.31
C LYS A 366 6.57 -22.86 1.87
N TYR A 367 5.96 -23.48 0.87
CA TYR A 367 4.55 -23.30 0.58
C TYR A 367 3.73 -24.18 1.52
N ARG A 368 2.65 -23.64 2.06
CA ARG A 368 1.69 -24.40 2.90
C ARG A 368 2.26 -25.07 4.16
N SER A 369 3.37 -24.57 4.73
CA SER A 369 3.90 -25.11 5.99
C SER A 369 2.89 -24.97 7.13
N SER A 370 2.58 -26.07 7.83
CA SER A 370 1.78 -26.11 9.06
C SER A 370 2.61 -25.76 10.32
N VAL A 371 3.93 -25.80 10.18
CA VAL A 371 4.89 -25.42 11.23
C VAL A 371 5.07 -23.90 11.24
N LEU A 372 5.30 -23.29 10.08
CA LEU A 372 5.61 -21.86 9.97
C LEU A 372 4.37 -20.95 9.83
N LYS A 373 3.18 -21.53 9.65
CA LYS A 373 1.89 -20.82 9.69
C LYS A 373 0.98 -21.45 10.74
N LYS A 374 0.60 -20.65 11.73
CA LYS A 374 -0.37 -21.03 12.76
C LYS A 374 -1.66 -20.25 12.59
N THR A 375 -2.77 -20.86 12.97
CA THR A 375 -4.07 -20.21 13.02
C THR A 375 -4.68 -20.43 14.38
N TYR A 376 -5.21 -19.37 14.96
CA TYR A 376 -5.86 -19.37 16.25
C TYR A 376 -7.32 -18.95 16.09
N ALA A 377 -8.16 -19.47 16.96
CA ALA A 377 -9.58 -19.13 17.04
C ALA A 377 -10.06 -19.35 18.47
N PHE A 378 -11.20 -18.75 18.81
CA PHE A 378 -11.90 -19.10 20.04
C PHE A 378 -12.63 -20.44 19.87
N ASN A 379 -12.58 -21.29 20.90
CA ASN A 379 -13.45 -22.45 21.01
C ASN A 379 -14.81 -22.06 21.63
N GLU A 380 -15.71 -23.03 21.79
CA GLU A 380 -17.05 -22.84 22.37
C GLU A 380 -17.02 -22.34 23.83
N LYS A 381 -15.94 -22.62 24.57
CA LYS A 381 -15.72 -22.14 25.94
C LYS A 381 -15.14 -20.71 25.99
N GLY A 382 -14.84 -20.11 24.84
CA GLY A 382 -14.22 -18.81 24.74
C GLY A 382 -12.72 -18.79 24.98
N GLU A 383 -12.05 -19.94 24.96
CA GLU A 383 -10.59 -20.09 25.08
C GLU A 383 -9.94 -20.01 23.69
N ILE A 384 -8.72 -19.47 23.61
CA ILE A 384 -7.97 -19.39 22.36
C ILE A 384 -7.27 -20.74 22.11
N ILE A 385 -7.57 -21.36 20.97
CA ILE A 385 -6.99 -22.65 20.56
C ILE A 385 -6.34 -22.56 19.19
N LEU A 386 -5.37 -23.45 18.95
CA LEU A 386 -4.82 -23.68 17.61
C LEU A 386 -5.81 -24.48 16.77
N VAL A 387 -6.01 -24.06 15.53
CA VAL A 387 -6.82 -24.75 14.53
C VAL A 387 -6.01 -24.94 13.25
N ASP A 388 -6.38 -25.93 12.43
CA ASP A 388 -5.69 -26.17 11.16
C ASP A 388 -5.82 -24.94 10.23
N SER A 389 -4.65 -24.46 9.83
CA SER A 389 -4.42 -23.27 9.01
C SER A 389 -4.99 -23.33 7.60
N TYR A 390 -5.36 -24.50 7.10
CA TYR A 390 -5.85 -24.70 5.73
C TYR A 390 -7.27 -25.26 5.67
N THR A 391 -7.99 -25.26 6.81
CA THR A 391 -9.40 -25.67 6.89
C THR A 391 -10.36 -24.78 6.11
N ASP A 392 -9.97 -23.53 5.83
CA ASP A 392 -10.75 -22.60 5.01
C ASP A 392 -10.61 -22.84 3.51
N GLU A 393 -9.78 -23.79 3.11
CA GLU A 393 -9.62 -24.10 1.71
C GLU A 393 -10.67 -25.07 1.22
N HIS A 394 -11.45 -24.57 0.28
CA HIS A 394 -12.43 -25.36 -0.43
C HIS A 394 -11.79 -26.22 -1.53
N TYR A 395 -12.19 -27.48 -1.55
CA TYR A 395 -11.94 -28.46 -2.62
C TYR A 395 -13.23 -29.22 -2.84
N ASP A 396 -13.68 -29.30 -4.09
CA ASP A 396 -14.89 -30.01 -4.47
C ASP A 396 -14.72 -31.51 -4.26
N VAL A 397 -13.52 -32.03 -4.54
CA VAL A 397 -13.16 -33.43 -4.35
C VAL A 397 -11.79 -33.55 -3.69
N THR A 398 -11.67 -34.46 -2.72
CA THR A 398 -10.39 -34.90 -2.16
C THR A 398 -10.15 -36.36 -2.55
N LEU A 399 -8.98 -36.63 -3.12
CA LEU A 399 -8.55 -37.94 -3.59
C LEU A 399 -7.32 -38.45 -2.83
N SER A 400 -7.24 -39.76 -2.72
CA SER A 400 -6.04 -40.53 -2.40
C SER A 400 -5.93 -41.71 -3.38
N ILE A 401 -4.88 -42.51 -3.25
CA ILE A 401 -4.65 -43.71 -4.05
C ILE A 401 -5.02 -44.92 -3.19
N ASP A 402 -5.81 -45.85 -3.72
CA ASP A 402 -6.11 -47.13 -3.06
C ASP A 402 -4.99 -48.15 -3.29
N LYS A 403 -5.01 -49.28 -2.56
CA LYS A 403 -3.97 -50.32 -2.63
C LYS A 403 -3.76 -50.92 -4.02
N ASP A 404 -4.77 -50.88 -4.88
CA ASP A 404 -4.72 -51.36 -6.26
C ASP A 404 -4.31 -50.27 -7.27
N GLY A 405 -4.00 -49.06 -6.80
CA GLY A 405 -3.63 -47.89 -7.59
C GLY A 405 -4.82 -47.09 -8.15
N SER A 406 -6.06 -47.48 -7.81
CA SER A 406 -7.28 -46.81 -8.27
C SER A 406 -7.57 -45.51 -7.50
N PRO A 407 -8.38 -44.57 -8.06
CA PRO A 407 -8.77 -43.35 -7.37
C PRO A 407 -9.69 -43.65 -6.18
N LYS A 408 -9.22 -43.32 -4.98
CA LYS A 408 -10.04 -43.35 -3.77
C LYS A 408 -10.58 -41.96 -3.45
N ILE A 409 -11.90 -41.80 -3.53
CA ILE A 409 -12.57 -40.56 -3.15
C ILE A 409 -12.69 -40.50 -1.63
N GLU A 410 -11.88 -39.66 -1.01
CA GLU A 410 -11.88 -39.43 0.44
C GLU A 410 -13.04 -38.53 0.87
N ARG A 411 -13.40 -37.56 0.02
CA ARG A 411 -14.47 -36.61 0.28
C ARG A 411 -14.98 -35.96 -1.00
N ILE A 412 -16.29 -35.78 -1.10
CA ILE A 412 -16.92 -34.81 -2.01
C ILE A 412 -17.56 -33.71 -1.15
N TYR A 413 -17.31 -32.45 -1.47
CA TYR A 413 -17.84 -31.33 -0.71
C TYR A 413 -19.38 -31.31 -0.72
N GLY A 414 -19.97 -30.86 0.39
CA GLY A 414 -21.43 -30.76 0.52
C GLY A 414 -22.15 -32.10 0.58
N ASN A 415 -21.42 -33.20 0.83
CA ASN A 415 -21.95 -34.57 0.83
C ASN A 415 -22.65 -34.95 -0.49
N GLN A 416 -22.23 -34.35 -1.61
CA GLN A 416 -22.72 -34.67 -2.94
C GLN A 416 -22.25 -36.06 -3.38
N ARG A 417 -23.00 -36.67 -4.29
CA ARG A 417 -22.59 -37.90 -4.98
C ARG A 417 -21.68 -37.56 -6.17
N LEU A 418 -20.83 -38.50 -6.57
CA LEU A 418 -19.97 -38.34 -7.75
C LEU A 418 -20.77 -37.96 -9.01
N SER A 419 -21.95 -38.57 -9.20
CA SER A 419 -22.85 -38.31 -10.34
C SER A 419 -23.49 -36.91 -10.33
N GLU A 420 -23.43 -36.19 -9.22
CA GLU A 420 -24.01 -34.85 -9.06
C GLU A 420 -23.01 -33.73 -9.38
N LEU A 421 -21.72 -34.06 -9.51
CA LEU A 421 -20.67 -33.09 -9.83
C LEU A 421 -20.90 -32.46 -11.21
N LYS A 422 -20.67 -31.15 -11.31
CA LYS A 422 -20.79 -30.38 -12.55
C LYS A 422 -19.75 -29.26 -12.60
N GLY A 423 -19.40 -28.84 -13.81
CA GLY A 423 -18.55 -27.69 -14.08
C GLY A 423 -17.05 -27.94 -13.84
N ALA A 424 -16.35 -26.85 -13.58
CA ALA A 424 -14.91 -26.79 -13.40
C ALA A 424 -14.54 -27.10 -11.93
N LEU A 425 -14.11 -28.34 -11.66
CA LEU A 425 -13.83 -28.82 -10.32
C LEU A 425 -12.43 -28.44 -9.82
N LYS A 426 -12.33 -28.16 -8.53
CA LYS A 426 -11.08 -28.04 -7.77
C LYS A 426 -10.84 -29.30 -6.93
N VAL A 427 -9.80 -30.03 -7.29
CA VAL A 427 -9.46 -31.34 -6.73
C VAL A 427 -8.20 -31.25 -5.88
N PHE A 428 -8.25 -31.80 -4.67
CA PHE A 428 -7.09 -32.02 -3.81
C PHE A 428 -6.65 -33.48 -3.88
N VAL A 429 -5.34 -33.73 -3.99
CA VAL A 429 -4.78 -35.09 -4.08
C VAL A 429 -3.75 -35.27 -2.97
N LYS A 430 -3.95 -36.32 -2.16
CA LYS A 430 -2.91 -36.93 -1.33
C LYS A 430 -2.20 -37.95 -2.22
N ALA A 431 -1.06 -37.56 -2.78
CA ALA A 431 -0.37 -38.34 -3.80
C ALA A 431 0.54 -39.42 -3.20
N GLU A 432 0.99 -40.33 -4.06
CA GLU A 432 2.07 -41.29 -3.80
C GLU A 432 3.26 -41.02 -4.73
N GLY A 433 3.67 -41.97 -5.59
CA GLY A 433 4.64 -41.73 -6.65
C GLY A 433 4.03 -40.96 -7.83
N TRP A 434 4.89 -40.40 -8.69
CA TRP A 434 4.46 -39.61 -9.86
C TRP A 434 3.58 -40.44 -10.79
N ASP A 435 4.07 -41.63 -11.18
CA ASP A 435 3.41 -42.49 -12.18
C ASP A 435 2.06 -43.02 -11.66
N GLU A 436 2.01 -43.46 -10.40
CA GLU A 436 0.78 -43.93 -9.76
C GLU A 436 -0.26 -42.81 -9.67
N THR A 437 0.20 -41.59 -9.35
CA THR A 437 -0.70 -40.43 -9.24
C THR A 437 -1.21 -39.98 -10.61
N GLU A 438 -0.36 -39.94 -11.63
CA GLU A 438 -0.76 -39.62 -13.01
C GLU A 438 -1.81 -40.63 -13.51
N LYS A 439 -1.55 -41.94 -13.33
CA LYS A 439 -2.50 -43.00 -13.70
C LYS A 439 -3.83 -42.87 -12.97
N MET A 440 -3.80 -42.65 -11.66
CA MET A 440 -5.01 -42.47 -10.85
C MET A 440 -5.83 -41.26 -11.31
N LEU A 441 -5.18 -40.14 -11.65
CA LEU A 441 -5.85 -38.94 -12.13
C LEU A 441 -6.51 -39.13 -13.49
N HIS A 442 -5.89 -39.92 -14.38
CA HIS A 442 -6.50 -40.32 -15.64
C HIS A 442 -7.77 -41.15 -15.40
N GLN A 443 -7.70 -42.17 -14.54
CA GLN A 443 -8.87 -42.96 -14.18
C GLN A 443 -9.97 -42.12 -13.53
N PHE A 444 -9.62 -41.17 -12.65
CA PHE A 444 -10.59 -40.28 -12.04
C PHE A 444 -11.28 -39.38 -13.08
N LYS A 445 -10.51 -38.85 -14.05
CA LYS A 445 -11.07 -38.06 -15.16
C LYS A 445 -12.09 -38.88 -15.96
N ASP A 446 -11.83 -40.16 -16.20
CA ASP A 446 -12.68 -41.03 -17.01
C ASP A 446 -14.01 -41.40 -16.32
N ILE A 447 -14.07 -41.35 -14.98
CA ILE A 447 -15.30 -41.64 -14.21
C ILE A 447 -16.12 -40.37 -13.87
N LEU A 448 -15.65 -39.17 -14.22
CA LEU A 448 -16.40 -37.94 -13.98
C LEU A 448 -17.69 -37.90 -14.80
N PRO A 449 -18.81 -37.38 -14.25
CA PRO A 449 -20.06 -37.24 -15.00
C PRO A 449 -19.92 -36.25 -16.16
N SER A 450 -20.78 -36.41 -17.17
CA SER A 450 -20.84 -35.50 -18.31
C SER A 450 -21.10 -34.06 -17.85
N GLY A 451 -20.21 -33.14 -18.21
CA GLY A 451 -20.25 -31.74 -17.81
C GLY A 451 -19.40 -31.39 -16.59
N ALA A 452 -18.72 -32.34 -15.95
CA ALA A 452 -17.68 -32.09 -14.95
C ALA A 452 -16.26 -32.22 -15.54
N SER A 453 -15.32 -31.41 -15.05
CA SER A 453 -13.91 -31.46 -15.49
C SER A 453 -12.97 -31.06 -14.36
N ILE A 454 -11.76 -31.63 -14.35
CA ILE A 454 -10.70 -31.23 -13.42
C ILE A 454 -10.14 -29.90 -13.92
N ALA A 455 -10.52 -28.80 -13.27
CA ALA A 455 -10.07 -27.48 -13.65
C ALA A 455 -8.83 -27.04 -12.87
N HIS A 456 -8.77 -27.44 -11.60
CA HIS A 456 -7.73 -27.10 -10.65
C HIS A 456 -7.29 -28.34 -9.90
N LEU A 457 -6.00 -28.59 -9.90
CA LEU A 457 -5.41 -29.72 -9.24
C LEU A 457 -4.39 -29.23 -8.20
N ASN A 458 -4.60 -29.62 -6.95
CA ASN A 458 -3.64 -29.35 -5.88
C ASN A 458 -3.13 -30.68 -5.32
N ILE A 459 -1.86 -30.97 -5.57
CA ILE A 459 -1.20 -32.22 -5.24
C ILE A 459 -0.27 -32.00 -4.07
N LYS A 460 -0.52 -32.72 -2.97
CA LYS A 460 0.38 -32.83 -1.84
C LYS A 460 1.19 -34.12 -1.98
N THR A 461 2.51 -34.01 -2.11
CA THR A 461 3.41 -35.18 -2.20
C THR A 461 3.60 -35.86 -0.83
N PRO A 462 3.98 -37.16 -0.80
CA PRO A 462 4.31 -37.86 0.43
C PRO A 462 5.44 -37.20 1.22
N LYS A 463 5.47 -37.50 2.53
CA LYS A 463 6.58 -37.09 3.39
C LYS A 463 7.87 -37.79 2.94
N GLY A 464 8.97 -37.05 2.82
CA GLY A 464 10.25 -37.58 2.35
C GLY A 464 10.34 -37.83 0.83
N THR A 465 9.29 -37.52 0.07
CA THR A 465 9.28 -37.63 -1.40
C THR A 465 9.00 -36.28 -2.03
N ASP A 466 10.02 -35.75 -2.70
CA ASP A 466 9.93 -34.51 -3.46
C ASP A 466 10.16 -34.84 -4.94
N TRP A 467 9.05 -35.04 -5.68
CA TRP A 467 9.08 -35.43 -7.10
C TRP A 467 9.95 -34.53 -7.97
N PHE A 468 10.14 -33.28 -7.56
CA PHE A 468 10.87 -32.28 -8.32
C PHE A 468 12.23 -31.95 -7.71
N ALA A 469 12.65 -32.58 -6.60
CA ALA A 469 13.95 -32.29 -5.98
C ALA A 469 15.12 -32.63 -6.91
N GLN A 470 15.10 -33.82 -7.50
CA GLN A 470 16.17 -34.36 -8.34
C GLN A 470 15.72 -34.52 -9.79
N GLY A 471 16.67 -34.40 -10.72
CA GLY A 471 16.43 -34.55 -12.16
C GLY A 471 16.55 -33.25 -12.94
N ASN A 472 16.53 -33.39 -14.25
CA ASN A 472 16.67 -32.29 -15.21
C ASN A 472 15.41 -31.39 -15.20
N ALA A 473 15.61 -30.08 -15.07
CA ALA A 473 14.51 -29.12 -14.95
C ALA A 473 13.66 -29.00 -16.22
N LEU A 474 14.25 -29.17 -17.41
CA LEU A 474 13.51 -29.19 -18.68
C LEU A 474 12.50 -30.35 -18.69
N GLN A 475 12.98 -31.58 -18.45
CA GLN A 475 12.11 -32.77 -18.40
C GLN A 475 11.01 -32.62 -17.34
N GLN A 476 11.35 -32.11 -16.16
CA GLN A 476 10.38 -31.86 -15.10
C GLN A 476 9.28 -30.88 -15.52
N THR A 477 9.63 -29.78 -16.20
CA THR A 477 8.63 -28.84 -16.72
C THR A 477 7.77 -29.45 -17.82
N GLN A 478 8.36 -30.26 -18.71
CA GLN A 478 7.62 -30.98 -19.76
C GLN A 478 6.64 -31.98 -19.17
N ASN A 479 7.07 -32.79 -18.19
CA ASN A 479 6.20 -33.78 -17.53
C ASN A 479 4.98 -33.13 -16.89
N LEU A 480 5.18 -32.04 -16.14
CA LEU A 480 4.07 -31.35 -15.49
C LEU A 480 3.16 -30.62 -16.48
N ASP A 481 3.72 -30.04 -17.56
CA ASP A 481 2.90 -29.43 -18.59
C ASP A 481 2.08 -30.47 -19.37
N ASN A 482 2.66 -31.63 -19.67
CA ASN A 482 1.96 -32.74 -20.30
C ASN A 482 0.80 -33.26 -19.43
N LEU A 483 1.03 -33.47 -18.13
CA LEU A 483 -0.02 -33.85 -17.17
C LEU A 483 -1.14 -32.80 -17.17
N GLY A 484 -0.77 -31.53 -16.98
CA GLY A 484 -1.73 -30.42 -16.94
C GLY A 484 -2.50 -30.24 -18.25
N GLY A 485 -1.84 -30.42 -19.40
CA GLY A 485 -2.43 -30.35 -20.73
C GLY A 485 -3.43 -31.48 -20.99
N ARG A 486 -3.08 -32.74 -20.65
CA ARG A 486 -3.98 -33.90 -20.78
C ARG A 486 -5.23 -33.77 -19.91
N LEU A 487 -5.11 -33.15 -18.74
CA LEU A 487 -6.23 -32.88 -17.84
C LEU A 487 -6.97 -31.57 -18.17
N ASN A 488 -6.37 -30.69 -18.98
CA ASN A 488 -6.78 -29.30 -19.18
C ASN A 488 -6.92 -28.52 -17.85
N ALA A 489 -5.96 -28.70 -16.95
CA ALA A 489 -5.99 -28.21 -15.57
C ALA A 489 -4.82 -27.27 -15.25
N SER A 490 -5.05 -26.34 -14.33
CA SER A 490 -3.97 -25.73 -13.55
C SER A 490 -3.52 -26.72 -12.49
N VAL A 491 -2.21 -26.88 -12.31
CA VAL A 491 -1.65 -27.84 -11.34
C VAL A 491 -0.75 -27.12 -10.35
N VAL A 492 -0.90 -27.46 -9.08
CA VAL A 492 -0.02 -27.02 -7.99
C VAL A 492 0.50 -28.27 -7.30
N VAL A 493 1.81 -28.42 -7.20
CA VAL A 493 2.46 -29.52 -6.49
C VAL A 493 3.29 -28.96 -5.35
N TYR A 494 3.16 -29.54 -4.16
CA TYR A 494 3.93 -29.14 -3.00
C TYR A 494 4.12 -30.28 -2.00
N SER A 495 5.14 -30.13 -1.16
CA SER A 495 5.32 -30.93 0.06
C SER A 495 5.26 -30.01 1.27
N ASP A 496 4.60 -30.43 2.35
CA ASP A 496 4.67 -29.75 3.64
C ASP A 496 5.77 -30.30 4.55
N SER A 497 6.61 -31.21 4.03
CA SER A 497 7.72 -31.81 4.75
C SER A 497 8.86 -30.80 4.98
N GLU A 498 9.47 -30.85 6.16
CA GLU A 498 10.53 -29.92 6.55
C GLU A 498 11.81 -30.12 5.72
N ASP A 499 12.09 -31.34 5.29
CA ASP A 499 13.21 -31.74 4.44
C ASP A 499 12.99 -31.51 2.92
N ALA A 500 11.77 -31.13 2.50
CA ALA A 500 11.48 -30.89 1.08
C ALA A 500 12.38 -29.78 0.48
N GLN A 501 13.00 -30.04 -0.67
CA GLN A 501 13.94 -29.12 -1.33
C GLN A 501 13.22 -28.14 -2.27
N VAL A 502 12.08 -28.57 -2.82
CA VAL A 502 11.20 -27.80 -3.69
C VAL A 502 10.14 -27.13 -2.83
N SER A 503 10.09 -25.81 -2.94
CA SER A 503 9.13 -24.97 -2.24
C SER A 503 7.71 -25.16 -2.79
N LEU A 504 7.61 -25.19 -4.13
CA LEU A 504 6.36 -25.09 -4.86
C LEU A 504 6.60 -25.36 -6.35
N VAL A 505 5.72 -26.13 -6.97
CA VAL A 505 5.63 -26.24 -8.43
C VAL A 505 4.24 -25.83 -8.90
N ILE A 506 4.17 -25.05 -9.97
CA ILE A 506 2.91 -24.54 -10.54
C ILE A 506 2.93 -24.76 -12.03
N ARG A 507 1.79 -25.18 -12.59
CA ARG A 507 1.48 -25.15 -14.01
C ARG A 507 0.19 -24.37 -14.22
N ASP A 508 0.27 -23.29 -15.00
CA ASP A 508 -0.89 -22.48 -15.40
C ASP A 508 -1.53 -23.05 -16.67
N ARG A 509 -2.78 -22.66 -16.96
CA ARG A 509 -3.52 -23.20 -18.12
C ARG A 509 -2.88 -22.89 -19.46
N ASP A 510 -2.15 -21.78 -19.53
CA ASP A 510 -1.39 -21.35 -20.71
C ASP A 510 -0.03 -22.04 -20.86
N SER A 511 0.15 -23.22 -20.25
CA SER A 511 1.37 -24.03 -20.33
C SER A 511 2.62 -23.41 -19.70
N ARG A 512 2.48 -22.31 -18.95
CA ARG A 512 3.57 -21.81 -18.10
C ARG A 512 3.78 -22.74 -16.92
N VAL A 513 5.03 -23.12 -16.67
CA VAL A 513 5.42 -23.93 -15.52
C VAL A 513 6.45 -23.18 -14.70
N ARG A 514 6.33 -23.23 -13.38
CA ARG A 514 7.29 -22.65 -12.44
C ARG A 514 7.66 -23.68 -11.39
N ILE A 515 8.94 -24.03 -11.31
CA ILE A 515 9.51 -24.87 -10.25
C ILE A 515 10.36 -23.98 -9.35
N VAL A 516 10.03 -23.92 -8.06
CA VAL A 516 10.77 -23.11 -7.06
C VAL A 516 11.61 -24.06 -6.19
N LYS A 517 12.94 -24.04 -6.37
CA LYS A 517 13.90 -24.87 -5.61
C LYS A 517 14.87 -23.95 -4.88
N GLY A 518 14.80 -23.88 -3.56
CA GLY A 518 15.66 -22.97 -2.81
C GLY A 518 15.47 -21.51 -3.23
N SER A 519 16.56 -20.88 -3.68
CA SER A 519 16.58 -19.53 -4.25
C SER A 519 16.41 -19.49 -5.77
N ILE A 520 16.36 -20.66 -6.43
CA ILE A 520 16.29 -20.79 -7.88
C ILE A 520 14.84 -20.99 -8.32
N ARG A 521 14.45 -20.34 -9.41
CA ARG A 521 13.16 -20.55 -10.08
C ARG A 521 13.41 -20.94 -11.54
N PHE A 522 12.99 -22.15 -11.90
CA PHE A 522 12.93 -22.60 -13.28
C PHE A 522 11.56 -22.28 -13.84
N MET A 523 11.51 -21.65 -15.01
CA MET A 523 10.27 -21.18 -15.64
C MET A 523 10.18 -21.63 -17.08
N LYS A 524 9.16 -22.43 -17.40
CA LYS A 524 8.71 -22.64 -18.77
C LYS A 524 7.86 -21.44 -19.18
N GLU A 525 8.32 -20.69 -20.18
CA GLU A 525 7.65 -19.50 -20.72
C GLU A 525 7.39 -19.69 -22.23
N PRO A 526 6.14 -20.00 -22.63
CA PRO A 526 5.76 -20.31 -24.02
C PRO A 526 6.07 -19.24 -25.06
N LEU A 527 6.34 -18.00 -24.62
CA LEU A 527 6.63 -16.86 -25.48
C LEU A 527 8.13 -16.67 -25.74
N LEU A 528 9.00 -17.47 -25.13
CA LEU A 528 10.43 -17.44 -25.42
C LEU A 528 10.75 -18.19 -26.71
N SER A 529 11.74 -17.72 -27.46
CA SER A 529 12.20 -18.43 -28.64
C SER A 529 12.91 -19.73 -28.28
N LYS A 530 12.85 -20.72 -29.18
CA LYS A 530 13.62 -21.96 -29.07
C LYS A 530 15.12 -21.64 -28.95
N ASN A 531 15.85 -22.44 -28.17
CA ASN A 531 17.28 -22.27 -27.91
C ASN A 531 17.67 -20.93 -27.24
N VAL A 532 16.71 -20.16 -26.72
CA VAL A 532 16.98 -18.98 -25.89
C VAL A 532 16.74 -19.29 -24.42
N MET A 533 17.70 -18.93 -23.58
CA MET A 533 17.58 -19.02 -22.14
C MET A 533 17.68 -17.63 -21.52
N GLN A 534 16.63 -17.21 -20.80
CA GLN A 534 16.59 -15.90 -20.18
C GLN A 534 16.82 -15.99 -18.66
N MET A 535 17.79 -15.24 -18.18
CA MET A 535 18.12 -15.10 -16.77
C MET A 535 17.72 -13.73 -16.26
N THR A 536 17.12 -13.67 -15.07
CA THR A 536 16.87 -12.40 -14.37
C THR A 536 17.67 -12.36 -13.09
N GLU A 537 18.51 -11.33 -12.94
CA GLU A 537 19.47 -11.19 -11.84
C GLU A 537 19.19 -9.94 -10.99
N CYS A 538 19.22 -10.11 -9.66
CA CYS A 538 19.08 -9.02 -8.68
C CYS A 538 20.28 -9.04 -7.72
N GLY A 539 21.27 -8.16 -7.94
CA GLY A 539 22.48 -8.04 -7.13
C GLY A 539 22.21 -7.56 -5.70
N GLY A 540 23.03 -8.02 -4.74
CA GLY A 540 22.96 -7.61 -3.33
C GLY A 540 21.77 -8.16 -2.54
N SER A 541 20.88 -8.94 -3.15
CA SER A 541 19.72 -9.54 -2.49
C SER A 541 20.08 -10.85 -1.77
N LYS A 542 19.61 -11.02 -0.53
CA LYS A 542 19.67 -12.29 0.22
C LYS A 542 18.25 -12.70 0.65
N PRO A 543 17.76 -13.89 0.26
CA PRO A 543 18.39 -14.86 -0.66
C PRO A 543 18.41 -14.34 -2.11
N LYS A 544 19.48 -14.68 -2.84
CA LYS A 544 19.70 -14.33 -4.25
C LYS A 544 18.64 -15.00 -5.12
N GLN A 545 17.50 -14.36 -5.35
CA GLN A 545 16.45 -14.97 -6.19
C GLN A 545 16.94 -14.99 -7.64
N GLN A 546 17.13 -16.19 -8.18
CA GLN A 546 17.61 -16.42 -9.55
C GLN A 546 16.44 -16.96 -10.37
N HIS A 547 16.07 -16.27 -11.45
CA HIS A 547 15.01 -16.76 -12.35
C HIS A 547 15.64 -17.19 -13.66
N LEU A 548 15.42 -18.45 -14.03
CA LEU A 548 15.87 -19.04 -15.28
C LEU A 548 14.64 -19.44 -16.09
N ALA A 549 14.44 -18.79 -17.23
CA ALA A 549 13.29 -19.00 -18.10
C ALA A 549 13.72 -19.57 -19.46
N PHE A 550 12.92 -20.48 -20.00
CA PHE A 550 13.13 -21.15 -21.28
C PHE A 550 11.79 -21.57 -21.89
N LEU A 551 11.74 -21.87 -23.19
CA LEU A 551 10.50 -22.23 -23.90
C LEU A 551 9.84 -23.51 -23.37
N GLY A 552 10.66 -24.50 -22.97
CA GLY A 552 10.21 -25.80 -22.46
C GLY A 552 10.30 -26.95 -23.47
N ASP A 553 10.82 -26.69 -24.67
CA ASP A 553 11.14 -27.70 -25.68
C ASP A 553 12.60 -28.12 -25.59
N ASP A 554 12.96 -29.20 -26.28
CA ASP A 554 14.34 -29.67 -26.36
C ASP A 554 15.27 -28.64 -27.01
N PHE A 555 16.49 -28.57 -26.49
CA PHE A 555 17.57 -27.77 -27.05
C PHE A 555 18.32 -28.60 -28.09
N ASP A 556 18.12 -28.30 -29.37
CA ASP A 556 18.69 -29.02 -30.51
C ASP A 556 19.87 -28.29 -31.18
N ALA A 557 20.25 -27.13 -30.64
CA ALA A 557 21.41 -26.36 -31.04
C ALA A 557 22.01 -25.62 -29.83
N ASP A 558 23.13 -24.95 -30.06
CA ASP A 558 23.75 -24.04 -29.10
C ASP A 558 22.76 -22.97 -28.63
N ILE A 559 22.88 -22.58 -27.37
CA ILE A 559 21.91 -21.70 -26.71
C ILE A 559 22.35 -20.25 -26.70
N HIS A 560 21.40 -19.35 -26.94
CA HIS A 560 21.55 -17.92 -26.74
C HIS A 560 21.14 -17.55 -25.32
N VAL A 561 22.07 -17.02 -24.54
CA VAL A 561 21.80 -16.66 -23.13
C VAL A 561 21.51 -15.18 -23.01
N LYS A 562 20.31 -14.85 -22.54
CA LYS A 562 19.88 -13.47 -22.30
C LYS A 562 19.82 -13.18 -20.81
N ILE A 563 20.71 -12.34 -20.29
CA ILE A 563 20.77 -11.92 -18.90
C ILE A 563 20.08 -10.56 -18.76
N VAL A 564 19.19 -10.41 -17.77
CA VAL A 564 18.48 -9.16 -17.47
C VAL A 564 18.79 -8.74 -16.04
N HIS A 565 19.53 -7.63 -15.89
CA HIS A 565 19.81 -7.06 -14.57
C HIS A 565 18.62 -6.19 -14.11
N GLN A 566 18.09 -6.48 -12.93
CA GLN A 566 16.96 -5.74 -12.37
C GLN A 566 17.43 -4.55 -11.54
N GLY A 567 16.84 -3.37 -11.80
CA GLY A 567 17.01 -2.19 -10.97
C GLY A 567 18.37 -1.49 -11.08
N ILE A 568 18.38 -0.17 -10.83
CA ILE A 568 19.58 0.68 -10.93
C ILE A 568 20.56 0.41 -9.77
N ASN A 569 20.04 -0.01 -8.60
CA ASN A 569 20.81 -0.18 -7.36
C ASN A 569 21.09 -1.64 -6.99
N GLN A 570 20.69 -2.60 -7.83
CA GLN A 570 20.80 -4.04 -7.58
C GLN A 570 21.60 -4.72 -8.69
N VAL A 571 22.76 -4.14 -9.04
CA VAL A 571 23.65 -4.70 -10.07
C VAL A 571 24.43 -5.90 -9.48
N PRO A 572 24.35 -7.11 -10.07
CA PRO A 572 25.09 -8.27 -9.61
C PRO A 572 26.60 -8.09 -9.82
N THR A 573 27.41 -8.73 -8.98
CA THR A 573 28.87 -8.80 -9.17
C THR A 573 29.23 -9.78 -10.29
N THR A 574 30.42 -9.63 -10.88
CA THR A 574 30.91 -10.58 -11.91
C THR A 574 30.92 -12.02 -11.44
N ARG A 575 31.28 -12.24 -10.16
CA ARG A 575 31.24 -13.57 -9.55
C ARG A 575 29.82 -14.11 -9.47
N GLU A 576 28.85 -13.29 -9.11
CA GLU A 576 27.45 -13.70 -9.02
C GLU A 576 26.88 -14.10 -10.37
N THR A 577 27.10 -13.31 -11.43
CA THR A 577 26.64 -13.68 -12.77
C THR A 577 27.30 -14.97 -13.27
N LEU A 578 28.58 -15.18 -12.97
CA LEU A 578 29.28 -16.44 -13.28
C LEU A 578 28.71 -17.65 -12.52
N GLU A 579 28.40 -17.50 -11.23
CA GLU A 579 27.74 -18.55 -10.42
C GLU A 579 26.34 -18.85 -10.97
N ASN A 580 25.61 -17.84 -11.44
CA ASN A 580 24.27 -18.01 -11.98
C ASN A 580 24.29 -18.77 -13.31
N LEU A 581 25.29 -18.54 -14.17
CA LEU A 581 25.41 -19.21 -15.45
C LEU A 581 25.66 -20.73 -15.31
N GLU A 582 26.25 -21.18 -14.20
CA GLU A 582 26.39 -22.61 -13.92
C GLU A 582 25.04 -23.33 -13.76
N ILE A 583 23.97 -22.59 -13.39
CA ILE A 583 22.62 -23.15 -13.20
C ILE A 583 22.03 -23.67 -14.51
N ILE A 584 22.48 -23.15 -15.66
CA ILE A 584 22.05 -23.59 -17.01
C ILE A 584 22.23 -25.10 -17.17
N SER A 585 23.29 -25.67 -16.60
CA SER A 585 23.59 -27.11 -16.63
C SER A 585 22.48 -27.99 -16.02
N GLN A 586 21.64 -27.43 -15.14
CA GLN A 586 20.48 -28.13 -14.56
C GLN A 586 19.30 -28.23 -15.53
N VAL A 587 19.32 -27.48 -16.64
CA VAL A 587 18.31 -27.47 -17.70
C VAL A 587 18.82 -28.17 -18.96
N THR A 588 20.03 -27.84 -19.42
CA THR A 588 20.59 -28.35 -20.68
C THR A 588 22.11 -28.48 -20.63
N GLN A 589 22.64 -29.35 -21.47
CA GLN A 589 24.08 -29.53 -21.69
C GLN A 589 24.56 -28.93 -23.02
N GLN A 590 23.67 -28.27 -23.77
CA GLN A 590 24.05 -27.60 -25.01
C GLN A 590 25.06 -26.46 -24.76
N PRO A 591 26.01 -26.20 -25.68
CA PRO A 591 26.97 -25.12 -25.55
C PRO A 591 26.27 -23.75 -25.60
N ILE A 592 26.89 -22.74 -24.98
CA ILE A 592 26.44 -21.35 -25.15
C ILE A 592 26.99 -20.83 -26.48
N ALA A 593 26.12 -20.28 -27.34
CA ALA A 593 26.51 -19.62 -28.59
C ALA A 593 26.99 -18.18 -28.35
N ASP A 594 26.21 -17.42 -27.59
CA ASP A 594 26.49 -16.03 -27.20
C ASP A 594 25.73 -15.62 -25.94
N ILE A 595 26.13 -14.49 -25.38
CA ILE A 595 25.53 -13.92 -24.17
C ILE A 595 25.14 -12.46 -24.41
N ASP A 596 23.87 -12.17 -24.18
CA ASP A 596 23.29 -10.83 -24.25
C ASP A 596 22.88 -10.33 -22.87
N ILE A 597 23.41 -9.18 -22.43
CA ILE A 597 23.15 -8.60 -21.12
C ILE A 597 22.35 -7.31 -21.26
N ILE A 598 21.11 -7.29 -20.77
CA ILE A 598 20.24 -6.13 -20.76
C ILE A 598 20.38 -5.40 -19.43
N VAL A 599 20.82 -4.14 -19.48
CA VAL A 599 21.09 -3.32 -18.29
C VAL A 599 20.13 -2.13 -18.20
N PRO A 600 19.66 -1.78 -16.98
CA PRO A 600 18.75 -0.66 -16.78
C PRO A 600 19.47 0.69 -16.74
N THR A 601 20.80 0.70 -16.56
CA THR A 601 21.61 1.91 -16.41
C THR A 601 23.05 1.69 -16.87
N THR A 602 23.73 2.77 -17.23
CA THR A 602 25.15 2.82 -17.59
C THR A 602 26.04 3.37 -16.47
N LYS A 603 25.50 3.60 -15.26
CA LYS A 603 26.20 4.25 -14.13
C LYS A 603 27.47 3.56 -13.64
N ASN A 604 27.71 2.31 -14.00
CA ASN A 604 28.91 1.56 -13.58
C ASN A 604 29.63 0.90 -14.78
N PRO A 605 30.22 1.71 -15.69
CA PRO A 605 30.87 1.20 -16.89
C PRO A 605 32.01 0.23 -16.58
N ASN A 606 32.80 0.51 -15.54
CA ASN A 606 33.93 -0.31 -15.14
C ASN A 606 33.52 -1.73 -14.72
N HIS A 607 32.38 -1.87 -14.05
CA HIS A 607 31.83 -3.18 -13.71
C HIS A 607 31.47 -3.97 -14.98
N TYR A 608 30.74 -3.37 -15.91
CA TYR A 608 30.29 -4.05 -17.12
C TYR A 608 31.45 -4.37 -18.08
N LEU A 609 32.47 -3.51 -18.17
CA LEU A 609 33.71 -3.81 -18.89
C LEU A 609 34.40 -5.07 -18.32
N LYS A 610 34.50 -5.17 -17.00
CA LYS A 610 35.06 -6.37 -16.33
C LYS A 610 34.19 -7.60 -16.55
N LEU A 611 32.87 -7.45 -16.47
CA LEU A 611 31.91 -8.54 -16.66
C LEU A 611 31.99 -9.12 -18.08
N VAL A 612 31.91 -8.28 -19.11
CA VAL A 612 32.00 -8.69 -20.51
C VAL A 612 33.31 -9.42 -20.79
N LYS A 613 34.43 -8.88 -20.31
CA LYS A 613 35.74 -9.52 -20.45
C LYS A 613 35.80 -10.87 -19.75
N ALA A 614 35.30 -10.96 -18.52
CA ALA A 614 35.29 -12.22 -17.77
C ALA A 614 34.44 -13.30 -18.44
N LEU A 615 33.23 -12.95 -18.91
CA LEU A 615 32.31 -13.88 -19.56
C LEU A 615 32.84 -14.36 -20.91
N SER A 616 33.27 -13.44 -21.79
CA SER A 616 33.81 -13.81 -23.10
C SER A 616 35.07 -14.67 -22.96
N ASN A 617 35.95 -14.34 -22.00
CA ASN A 617 37.15 -15.13 -21.74
C ASN A 617 36.86 -16.53 -21.19
N LYS A 618 35.85 -16.68 -20.33
CA LYS A 618 35.49 -17.97 -19.73
C LYS A 618 34.78 -18.89 -20.73
N TYR A 619 33.74 -18.38 -21.39
CA TYR A 619 32.89 -19.19 -22.27
C TYR A 619 33.37 -19.24 -23.71
N LYS A 620 34.34 -18.39 -24.10
CA LYS A 620 34.86 -18.28 -25.47
C LYS A 620 33.77 -17.95 -26.50
N VAL A 621 32.84 -17.09 -26.10
CA VAL A 621 31.72 -16.62 -26.92
C VAL A 621 31.70 -15.10 -27.07
N THR A 622 30.90 -14.62 -28.01
CA THR A 622 30.56 -13.20 -28.10
C THR A 622 29.66 -12.81 -26.94
N VAL A 623 30.00 -11.70 -26.26
CA VAL A 623 29.19 -11.13 -25.18
C VAL A 623 28.86 -9.70 -25.51
N THR A 624 27.58 -9.35 -25.47
CA THR A 624 27.07 -8.00 -25.78
C THR A 624 26.25 -7.45 -24.61
N VAL A 625 26.51 -6.21 -24.24
CA VAL A 625 25.73 -5.47 -23.23
C VAL A 625 24.88 -4.43 -23.95
N ARG A 626 23.58 -4.46 -23.70
CA ARG A 626 22.62 -3.49 -24.24
C ARG A 626 21.97 -2.66 -23.14
N LYS A 627 21.92 -1.34 -23.33
CA LYS A 627 21.18 -0.44 -22.44
C LYS A 627 19.72 -0.39 -22.88
N LYS A 628 18.82 -0.56 -21.92
CA LYS A 628 17.39 -0.34 -22.13
C LYS A 628 17.10 1.15 -22.38
N THR A 629 16.43 1.49 -23.49
CA THR A 629 16.06 2.87 -23.87
C THR A 629 14.55 3.13 -23.84
N GLY A 630 13.75 2.08 -23.64
CA GLY A 630 12.29 2.14 -23.49
C GLY A 630 11.74 0.81 -23.01
N ASN A 631 10.43 0.57 -23.13
CA ASN A 631 9.83 -0.69 -22.67
C ASN A 631 10.31 -1.92 -23.46
N THR A 632 10.60 -1.77 -24.76
CA THR A 632 11.03 -2.86 -25.65
C THR A 632 12.32 -2.56 -26.43
N ALA A 633 12.78 -1.30 -26.45
CA ALA A 633 13.98 -0.90 -27.16
C ALA A 633 15.23 -0.99 -26.27
N SER A 634 16.32 -1.49 -26.85
CA SER A 634 17.65 -1.46 -26.26
C SER A 634 18.70 -1.18 -27.33
N VAL A 635 19.76 -0.48 -26.94
CA VAL A 635 20.89 -0.16 -27.82
C VAL A 635 22.15 -0.84 -27.33
N GLU A 636 22.99 -1.29 -28.25
CA GLU A 636 24.28 -1.91 -27.92
C GLU A 636 25.22 -0.88 -27.28
N TRP A 637 25.84 -1.27 -26.18
CA TRP A 637 26.72 -0.42 -25.40
C TRP A 637 28.15 -0.93 -25.41
N LEU A 638 28.33 -2.20 -25.04
CA LEU A 638 29.63 -2.88 -24.99
C LEU A 638 29.52 -4.21 -25.73
N SER A 639 30.58 -4.64 -26.40
CA SER A 639 30.68 -6.02 -26.87
C SER A 639 32.10 -6.53 -26.79
N LYS A 640 32.25 -7.85 -26.75
CA LYS A 640 33.53 -8.51 -26.92
C LYS A 640 33.34 -9.86 -27.60
N THR A 641 34.04 -10.07 -28.70
CA THR A 641 34.21 -11.38 -29.32
C THR A 641 35.47 -12.07 -28.77
N PRO A 642 35.59 -13.40 -28.91
CA PRO A 642 36.77 -14.14 -28.46
C PRO A 642 38.07 -13.72 -29.16
N LEU A 643 37.98 -13.16 -30.38
CA LEU A 643 39.12 -12.73 -31.19
C LEU A 643 39.59 -11.31 -30.85
N ASP A 644 38.74 -10.50 -30.21
CA ASP A 644 39.09 -9.12 -29.87
C ASP A 644 40.17 -9.08 -28.77
N SER A 645 41.10 -8.13 -28.86
CA SER A 645 42.06 -7.85 -27.77
C SER A 645 41.38 -7.17 -26.58
N ASP A 646 40.54 -6.17 -26.84
CA ASP A 646 39.82 -5.37 -25.85
C ASP A 646 38.29 -5.39 -26.06
N VAL A 647 37.55 -4.70 -25.19
CA VAL A 647 36.09 -4.58 -25.28
C VAL A 647 35.74 -3.42 -26.22
N THR A 648 34.88 -3.67 -27.21
CA THR A 648 34.36 -2.64 -28.11
C THR A 648 33.26 -1.84 -27.42
N ILE A 649 33.28 -0.51 -27.60
CA ILE A 649 32.27 0.41 -27.06
C ILE A 649 31.52 1.00 -28.27
N HIS A 650 30.27 0.57 -28.47
CA HIS A 650 29.50 0.83 -29.70
C HIS A 650 28.77 2.17 -29.72
N ALA A 651 28.34 2.64 -28.56
CA ALA A 651 27.70 3.93 -28.43
C ALA A 651 28.31 4.69 -27.25
N PRO A 652 28.68 5.98 -27.41
CA PRO A 652 28.80 6.86 -26.28
C PRO A 652 27.39 7.09 -25.73
N ILE A 653 26.85 6.12 -25.00
CA ILE A 653 25.68 6.38 -24.17
C ILE A 653 26.20 7.31 -23.08
N HIS A 654 25.97 8.61 -23.28
CA HIS A 654 26.42 9.75 -22.46
C HIS A 654 26.84 9.32 -21.05
N LEU A 655 28.14 9.37 -20.77
CA LEU A 655 28.77 8.85 -19.55
C LEU A 655 28.33 9.55 -18.25
N ALA A 656 27.35 10.47 -18.31
CA ALA A 656 26.72 11.04 -17.13
C ALA A 656 25.23 11.31 -17.41
N GLU A 657 24.33 10.54 -16.77
CA GLU A 657 23.10 11.16 -16.27
C GLU A 657 23.55 12.21 -15.26
N THR A 658 23.58 13.49 -15.65
CA THR A 658 24.01 14.56 -14.74
C THR A 658 22.99 14.65 -13.62
N GLN A 659 23.41 14.38 -12.38
CA GLN A 659 22.61 14.77 -11.22
C GLN A 659 22.46 16.31 -11.22
N PRO A 660 21.37 16.84 -10.63
CA PRO A 660 21.26 18.26 -10.34
C PRO A 660 22.53 18.77 -9.67
N HIS A 661 22.99 19.97 -10.03
CA HIS A 661 24.16 20.56 -9.39
C HIS A 661 23.91 20.67 -7.87
N ASN A 662 24.88 20.26 -7.07
CA ASN A 662 24.83 20.37 -5.63
C ASN A 662 25.72 21.52 -5.17
N ASP A 663 25.13 22.57 -4.60
CA ASP A 663 25.83 23.75 -4.09
C ASP A 663 26.51 23.49 -2.73
N GLN A 664 27.28 22.40 -2.63
CA GLN A 664 28.09 22.12 -1.45
C GLN A 664 29.11 23.24 -1.21
N LYS A 665 29.26 23.63 0.06
CA LYS A 665 30.27 24.60 0.47
C LYS A 665 31.66 23.99 0.33
N LEU A 666 32.65 24.82 0.00
CA LEU A 666 34.04 24.46 -0.27
C LEU A 666 34.72 23.72 0.90
N GLN A 667 34.27 23.96 2.13
CA GLN A 667 34.73 23.24 3.33
C GLN A 667 34.39 21.73 3.30
N ASP A 668 33.29 21.38 2.63
CA ASP A 668 32.79 20.02 2.49
C ASP A 668 33.35 19.32 1.24
N TRP A 669 34.20 20.03 0.46
CA TRP A 669 34.86 19.44 -0.69
C TRP A 669 36.08 18.65 -0.24
N ASP A 670 36.28 17.44 -0.77
CA ASP A 670 37.53 16.73 -0.48
C ASP A 670 38.70 17.44 -1.18
N THR A 671 39.80 17.59 -0.45
CA THR A 671 41.10 17.95 -1.03
C THR A 671 41.67 16.77 -1.81
N GLN A 672 42.73 17.01 -2.59
CA GLN A 672 43.45 15.89 -3.20
C GLN A 672 44.02 14.99 -2.11
N ASN A 673 43.82 13.67 -2.25
CA ASN A 673 44.33 12.73 -1.28
C ASN A 673 45.87 12.60 -1.39
N GLN A 674 46.52 12.10 -0.34
CA GLN A 674 47.99 12.03 -0.30
C GLN A 674 48.59 11.21 -1.45
N GLU A 675 47.86 10.20 -1.95
CA GLU A 675 48.28 9.38 -3.08
C GLU A 675 48.31 10.19 -4.40
N GLN A 676 47.32 11.06 -4.64
CA GLN A 676 47.26 11.95 -5.79
C GLN A 676 48.37 13.00 -5.77
N ILE A 677 48.64 13.59 -4.61
CA ILE A 677 49.75 14.53 -4.42
C ILE A 677 51.09 13.82 -4.66
N ASN A 678 51.26 12.59 -4.16
CA ASN A 678 52.46 11.80 -4.40
C ASN A 678 52.63 11.47 -5.89
N LYS A 679 51.55 11.15 -6.61
CA LYS A 679 51.58 10.96 -8.07
C LYS A 679 52.02 12.22 -8.80
N LEU A 680 51.46 13.38 -8.45
CA LEU A 680 51.85 14.66 -9.06
C LEU A 680 53.32 15.02 -8.76
N LYS A 681 53.80 14.78 -7.53
CA LYS A 681 55.21 14.98 -7.15
C LYS A 681 56.15 14.01 -7.86
N ALA A 682 55.76 12.75 -8.02
CA ALA A 682 56.57 11.78 -8.77
C ALA A 682 56.63 12.15 -10.26
N GLU A 683 55.51 12.58 -10.82
CA GLU A 683 55.43 12.99 -12.21
C GLU A 683 56.20 14.29 -12.49
N SER A 684 56.30 15.19 -11.50
CA SER A 684 57.06 16.45 -11.60
C SER A 684 58.58 16.25 -11.68
N GLN A 685 59.09 15.08 -11.31
CA GLN A 685 60.53 14.75 -11.42
C GLN A 685 60.92 14.21 -12.80
N LYS A 686 59.95 13.95 -13.68
CA LYS A 686 60.19 13.44 -15.03
C LYS A 686 60.33 14.61 -16.02
N THR A 687 61.21 14.49 -17.01
CA THR A 687 61.29 15.43 -18.13
C THR A 687 59.96 15.40 -18.91
N LYS A 688 59.28 16.54 -18.99
CA LYS A 688 58.00 16.70 -19.69
C LYS A 688 58.09 17.75 -20.80
N PRO A 689 57.28 17.62 -21.86
CA PRO A 689 57.12 18.69 -22.84
C PRO A 689 56.70 19.99 -22.16
N ASP A 690 57.25 21.10 -22.63
CA ASP A 690 56.90 22.40 -22.07
C ASP A 690 55.45 22.79 -22.41
N LEU A 691 54.84 23.64 -21.60
CA LEU A 691 53.52 24.21 -21.86
C LEU A 691 53.64 25.23 -23.01
N VAL A 692 53.41 24.76 -24.24
CA VAL A 692 53.58 25.59 -25.45
C VAL A 692 52.69 26.85 -25.38
N ASN A 693 53.28 28.01 -25.66
CA ASN A 693 52.68 29.35 -25.67
C ASN A 693 52.21 29.92 -24.31
N HIS A 694 52.42 29.21 -23.19
CA HIS A 694 52.00 29.69 -21.87
C HIS A 694 53.06 29.41 -20.81
N ASN A 695 53.23 30.32 -19.85
CA ASN A 695 54.16 30.15 -18.73
C ASN A 695 53.59 29.29 -17.61
N HIS A 696 52.26 29.34 -17.39
CA HIS A 696 51.58 28.60 -16.32
C HIS A 696 50.16 28.16 -16.72
N GLN A 697 49.65 27.09 -16.11
CA GLN A 697 48.28 26.61 -16.26
C GLN A 697 47.53 26.69 -14.92
N ILE A 698 46.30 27.19 -14.95
CA ILE A 698 45.38 27.12 -13.82
C ILE A 698 44.22 26.20 -14.19
N LEU A 699 43.96 25.20 -13.35
CA LEU A 699 42.82 24.31 -13.46
C LEU A 699 41.77 24.72 -12.43
N PHE A 700 40.67 25.31 -12.90
CA PHE A 700 39.53 25.70 -12.09
C PHE A 700 38.54 24.54 -12.01
N GLN A 701 38.57 23.81 -10.89
CA GLN A 701 37.60 22.77 -10.56
C GLN A 701 36.31 23.41 -10.01
N THR A 702 35.18 23.21 -10.70
CA THR A 702 33.91 23.90 -10.40
C THR A 702 32.97 23.16 -9.46
N GLU A 703 33.22 21.88 -9.17
CA GLU A 703 32.36 21.03 -8.33
C GLU A 703 33.13 19.89 -7.63
N ASN A 704 32.55 19.31 -6.58
CA ASN A 704 33.15 18.27 -5.72
C ASN A 704 32.99 16.84 -6.25
N GLU A 705 32.81 16.66 -7.56
CA GLU A 705 32.50 15.36 -8.15
C GLU A 705 33.75 14.54 -8.49
N ALA A 706 33.69 13.22 -8.29
CA ALA A 706 34.84 12.33 -8.46
C ALA A 706 35.42 12.38 -9.89
N ASN A 707 34.57 12.45 -10.92
CA ASN A 707 35.01 12.53 -12.32
C ASN A 707 35.64 13.90 -12.66
N VAL A 708 35.15 14.98 -12.06
CA VAL A 708 35.71 16.32 -12.25
C VAL A 708 37.08 16.42 -11.59
N LYS A 709 37.24 15.84 -10.39
CA LYS A 709 38.53 15.69 -9.72
C LYS A 709 39.52 14.86 -10.55
N ASP A 710 39.10 13.71 -11.05
CA ASP A 710 39.94 12.82 -11.88
C ASP A 710 40.38 13.50 -13.18
N SER A 711 39.47 14.20 -13.86
CA SER A 711 39.78 14.96 -15.08
C SER A 711 40.76 16.09 -14.81
N THR A 712 40.55 16.83 -13.72
CA THR A 712 41.44 17.90 -13.25
C THR A 712 42.84 17.34 -12.95
N LEU A 713 42.93 16.20 -12.26
CA LEU A 713 44.20 15.53 -11.96
C LEU A 713 44.93 15.08 -13.24
N LYS A 714 44.22 14.48 -14.19
CA LYS A 714 44.79 14.05 -15.48
C LYS A 714 45.34 15.22 -16.30
N LEU A 715 44.68 16.38 -16.25
CA LEU A 715 45.20 17.59 -16.88
C LEU A 715 46.47 18.09 -16.19
N ALA A 716 46.50 18.11 -14.85
CA ALA A 716 47.66 18.53 -14.08
C ALA A 716 48.89 17.63 -14.32
N LEU A 717 48.69 16.32 -14.48
CA LEU A 717 49.76 15.36 -14.76
C LEU A 717 50.50 15.61 -16.08
N LYS A 718 49.94 16.41 -17.01
CA LYS A 718 50.62 16.77 -18.26
C LYS A 718 51.77 17.75 -18.02
N HIS A 719 51.56 18.74 -17.15
CA HIS A 719 52.53 19.80 -16.85
C HIS A 719 52.55 20.10 -15.33
N PRO A 720 52.91 19.12 -14.48
CA PRO A 720 52.73 19.22 -13.03
C PRO A 720 53.52 20.36 -12.38
N THR A 721 54.70 20.70 -12.89
CA THR A 721 55.54 21.80 -12.38
C THR A 721 55.05 23.20 -12.78
N LYS A 722 54.16 23.30 -13.77
CA LYS A 722 53.61 24.56 -14.29
C LYS A 722 52.09 24.63 -14.15
N THR A 723 51.52 23.87 -13.22
CA THR A 723 50.06 23.79 -13.02
C THR A 723 49.67 24.14 -11.58
N THR A 724 48.66 24.98 -11.44
CA THR A 724 47.95 25.23 -10.18
C THR A 724 46.53 24.68 -10.28
N ILE A 725 46.06 23.94 -9.28
CA ILE A 725 44.67 23.48 -9.18
C ILE A 725 43.94 24.34 -8.15
N VAL A 726 42.84 24.95 -8.58
CA VAL A 726 41.96 25.78 -7.77
C VAL A 726 40.60 25.11 -7.67
N GLN A 727 40.13 24.89 -6.45
CA GLN A 727 38.74 24.54 -6.19
C GLN A 727 38.00 25.82 -5.82
N MET A 728 36.88 26.09 -6.49
CA MET A 728 36.09 27.30 -6.25
C MET A 728 34.61 26.95 -6.27
N GLN A 729 33.89 27.40 -5.25
CA GLN A 729 32.43 27.25 -5.15
C GLN A 729 31.71 28.39 -5.90
N LYS A 730 30.38 28.33 -6.03
CA LYS A 730 29.61 29.19 -6.93
C LYS A 730 29.70 30.69 -6.62
N ASP A 731 29.81 31.06 -5.34
CA ASP A 731 29.99 32.46 -4.89
C ASP A 731 31.41 33.04 -5.12
N GLY A 732 32.29 32.25 -5.74
CA GLY A 732 33.67 32.63 -6.04
C GLY A 732 34.64 32.51 -4.86
N THR A 733 34.24 31.94 -3.72
CA THR A 733 35.18 31.53 -2.67
C THR A 733 36.01 30.37 -3.19
N TYR A 734 37.34 30.44 -3.02
CA TYR A 734 38.26 29.45 -3.59
C TYR A 734 39.37 29.05 -2.63
N ARG A 735 40.01 27.92 -2.93
CA ARG A 735 41.27 27.47 -2.31
C ARG A 735 42.19 26.85 -3.36
N VAL A 736 43.49 27.08 -3.22
CA VAL A 736 44.51 26.37 -4.00
C VAL A 736 44.75 25.02 -3.35
N VAL A 737 44.62 23.93 -4.11
CA VAL A 737 44.79 22.55 -3.60
C VAL A 737 46.06 21.87 -4.12
N TYR A 738 46.72 22.47 -5.12
CA TYR A 738 48.00 22.00 -5.66
C TYR A 738 48.67 23.12 -6.46
N GLY A 739 50.00 23.18 -6.44
CA GLY A 739 50.81 24.08 -7.27
C GLY A 739 51.09 25.44 -6.63
N THR A 740 51.58 26.37 -7.45
CA THR A 740 51.95 27.74 -7.06
C THR A 740 50.72 28.54 -6.62
N ASP A 741 50.82 29.30 -5.53
CA ASP A 741 49.79 30.24 -5.10
C ASP A 741 49.49 31.27 -6.19
N LEU A 742 48.24 31.71 -6.32
CA LEU A 742 47.80 32.56 -7.43
C LEU A 742 48.57 33.90 -7.48
N ASP A 743 48.86 34.48 -6.32
CA ASP A 743 49.60 35.73 -6.12
C ASP A 743 51.12 35.60 -6.37
N LYS A 744 51.59 34.44 -6.83
CA LYS A 744 52.99 34.19 -7.20
C LYS A 744 53.14 33.72 -8.65
N ILE A 745 52.04 33.58 -9.38
CA ILE A 745 52.07 33.23 -10.80
C ILE A 745 52.42 34.49 -11.58
N THR A 746 53.34 34.38 -12.54
CA THR A 746 53.75 35.47 -13.46
C THR A 746 53.73 34.99 -14.91
N GLY A 747 53.66 35.94 -15.86
CA GLY A 747 53.68 35.66 -17.29
C GLY A 747 52.33 35.21 -17.87
N SER A 748 52.37 34.53 -19.03
CA SER A 748 51.16 34.11 -19.74
C SER A 748 50.51 32.86 -19.13
N VAL A 749 49.21 32.94 -18.86
CA VAL A 749 48.45 31.89 -18.15
C VAL A 749 47.41 31.26 -19.06
N LYS A 750 47.34 29.92 -19.04
CA LYS A 750 46.22 29.13 -19.58
C LYS A 750 45.26 28.76 -18.46
N LEU A 751 44.02 29.22 -18.52
CA LEU A 751 42.96 28.81 -17.62
C LEU A 751 42.17 27.64 -18.23
N SER A 752 41.90 26.59 -17.46
CA SER A 752 40.99 25.51 -17.86
C SER A 752 39.92 25.31 -16.79
N VAL A 753 38.66 25.55 -17.16
CA VAL A 753 37.51 25.39 -16.27
C VAL A 753 36.99 23.97 -16.43
N VAL A 754 36.94 23.19 -15.35
CA VAL A 754 36.60 21.76 -15.37
C VAL A 754 35.34 21.52 -14.55
N GLY A 755 34.28 21.04 -15.22
CA GLY A 755 32.96 20.79 -14.63
C GLY A 755 32.01 20.04 -15.54
N TYR A 756 30.82 19.67 -15.06
CA TYR A 756 29.77 19.13 -15.92
C TYR A 756 28.96 20.24 -16.57
N GLY A 757 28.72 20.12 -17.88
CA GLY A 757 27.73 20.89 -18.61
C GLY A 757 26.32 20.40 -18.28
N ARG A 758 25.39 21.32 -17.99
CA ARG A 758 23.97 21.03 -17.70
C ARG A 758 23.05 22.05 -18.36
N LYS A 759 21.85 21.62 -18.74
CA LYS A 759 20.75 22.51 -19.16
C LYS A 759 19.96 23.00 -17.94
N THR A 760 19.62 24.29 -17.88
CA THR A 760 18.67 24.83 -16.91
C THR A 760 17.24 24.42 -17.28
N GLN A 761 16.29 24.54 -16.34
CA GLN A 761 14.86 24.33 -16.63
C GLN A 761 14.33 25.29 -17.72
N GLU A 762 15.00 26.43 -17.91
CA GLU A 762 14.68 27.45 -18.90
C GLU A 762 15.46 27.27 -20.23
N GLY A 763 16.23 26.17 -20.37
CA GLY A 763 16.94 25.81 -21.61
C GLY A 763 18.35 26.40 -21.79
N GLY A 764 18.86 27.18 -20.83
CA GLY A 764 20.21 27.75 -20.87
C GLY A 764 21.30 26.74 -20.51
N ASP A 765 22.51 26.93 -21.05
CA ASP A 765 23.68 26.09 -20.74
C ASP A 765 24.43 26.57 -19.50
N THR A 766 24.90 25.63 -18.69
CA THR A 766 25.69 25.89 -17.48
C THR A 766 26.91 24.98 -17.42
N LEU A 767 27.99 25.43 -16.78
CA LEU A 767 29.18 24.62 -16.48
C LEU A 767 29.42 24.60 -14.98
N GLY A 768 29.39 23.41 -14.36
CA GLY A 768 29.49 23.29 -12.91
C GLY A 768 28.42 24.10 -12.19
N GLY A 769 27.18 24.04 -12.71
CA GLY A 769 26.02 24.76 -12.15
C GLY A 769 26.04 26.29 -12.33
N ARG A 770 27.01 26.84 -13.07
CA ARG A 770 27.14 28.28 -13.32
C ARG A 770 26.62 28.65 -14.70
N SER A 771 25.78 29.68 -14.75
CA SER A 771 25.47 30.42 -15.96
C SER A 771 26.71 31.12 -16.53
N THR A 772 26.64 31.59 -17.77
CA THR A 772 27.72 32.35 -18.41
C THR A 772 28.14 33.58 -17.59
N GLN A 773 27.17 34.29 -17.00
CA GLN A 773 27.42 35.46 -16.16
C GLN A 773 28.13 35.09 -14.86
N GLU A 774 27.66 34.05 -14.17
CA GLU A 774 28.27 33.57 -12.92
C GLU A 774 29.69 33.04 -13.15
N LEU A 775 29.89 32.30 -14.25
CA LEU A 775 31.21 31.79 -14.62
C LEU A 775 32.17 32.93 -14.99
N SER A 776 31.71 33.91 -15.76
CA SER A 776 32.49 35.11 -16.10
C SER A 776 32.92 35.87 -14.83
N ALA A 777 32.01 36.08 -13.88
CA ALA A 777 32.33 36.72 -12.61
C ALA A 777 33.38 35.95 -11.80
N ASN A 778 33.27 34.61 -11.75
CA ASN A 778 34.24 33.74 -11.09
C ASN A 778 35.62 33.81 -11.76
N ILE A 779 35.69 33.83 -13.09
CA ILE A 779 36.94 33.98 -13.84
C ILE A 779 37.57 35.35 -13.58
N THR A 780 36.77 36.41 -13.56
CA THR A 780 37.25 37.77 -13.23
C THR A 780 37.83 37.82 -11.82
N LYS A 781 37.16 37.20 -10.84
CA LYS A 781 37.67 37.11 -9.47
C LYS A 781 38.98 36.32 -9.39
N LEU A 782 39.12 35.25 -10.17
CA LEU A 782 40.37 34.50 -10.28
C LEU A 782 41.48 35.35 -10.91
N ASN A 783 41.17 36.14 -11.94
CA ASN A 783 42.11 37.05 -12.58
C ASN A 783 42.59 38.15 -11.62
N GLN A 784 41.71 38.68 -10.77
CA GLN A 784 42.05 39.65 -9.72
C GLN A 784 42.95 39.07 -8.62
N ALA A 785 42.97 37.75 -8.45
CA ALA A 785 43.82 37.07 -7.48
C ALA A 785 45.24 36.78 -8.02
N LEU A 786 45.51 37.04 -9.29
CA LEU A 786 46.83 36.92 -9.90
C LEU A 786 47.67 38.16 -9.66
N THR A 787 48.99 38.04 -9.80
CA THR A 787 49.89 39.22 -9.81
C THR A 787 49.64 40.09 -11.04
N ASP A 788 49.97 41.38 -10.95
CA ASP A 788 49.88 42.31 -12.07
C ASP A 788 50.74 41.88 -13.28
N ASP A 789 51.77 41.06 -13.05
CA ASP A 789 52.66 40.52 -14.07
C ASP A 789 52.13 39.23 -14.74
N ALA A 790 50.95 38.74 -14.36
CA ALA A 790 50.29 37.60 -14.96
C ALA A 790 49.14 38.00 -15.89
N THR A 791 49.01 37.31 -17.03
CA THR A 791 47.93 37.57 -17.99
C THR A 791 47.32 36.26 -18.49
N ILE A 792 46.01 36.08 -18.25
CA ILE A 792 45.27 34.95 -18.83
C ILE A 792 45.13 35.17 -20.34
N ARG A 793 45.83 34.35 -21.15
CA ARG A 793 45.80 34.42 -22.62
C ARG A 793 44.85 33.44 -23.28
N HIS A 794 44.45 32.40 -22.56
CA HIS A 794 43.58 31.37 -23.10
C HIS A 794 42.69 30.77 -21.99
N ILE A 795 41.40 30.62 -22.30
CA ILE A 795 40.43 29.95 -21.42
C ILE A 795 39.88 28.75 -22.17
N SER A 796 40.09 27.55 -21.63
CA SER A 796 39.48 26.31 -22.12
C SER A 796 38.33 25.91 -21.20
N LEU A 797 37.14 25.67 -21.76
CA LEU A 797 36.03 25.07 -21.02
C LEU A 797 36.07 23.55 -21.22
N VAL A 798 36.18 22.81 -20.12
CA VAL A 798 36.34 21.35 -20.10
C VAL A 798 35.15 20.75 -19.37
N GLY A 799 34.13 20.36 -20.14
CA GLY A 799 32.95 19.72 -19.60
C GLY A 799 32.21 18.87 -20.62
N CYS A 800 31.50 17.85 -20.14
CA CYS A 800 30.54 17.09 -20.94
C CYS A 800 29.28 17.94 -21.16
N ASN A 801 28.62 17.86 -22.31
CA ASN A 801 27.39 18.62 -22.65
C ASN A 801 27.57 20.15 -22.84
N LEU A 802 28.77 20.62 -23.18
CA LEU A 802 28.99 21.98 -23.66
C LEU A 802 28.93 21.99 -25.19
N ASP A 803 27.72 22.15 -25.73
CA ASP A 803 27.35 22.19 -27.15
C ASP A 803 27.78 20.99 -28.04
N ASN A 804 26.84 20.46 -28.82
CA ASN A 804 27.04 19.32 -29.72
C ASN A 804 27.47 19.87 -31.10
N PRO A 805 28.69 19.61 -31.63
CA PRO A 805 29.09 20.14 -32.92
C PRO A 805 28.33 19.54 -34.12
N THR A 806 27.41 18.59 -33.88
CA THR A 806 26.69 17.87 -34.93
C THR A 806 25.31 18.44 -35.31
N ASP A 807 24.82 19.49 -34.64
CA ASP A 807 23.46 20.01 -34.87
C ASP A 807 23.36 21.48 -35.35
N ASN A 808 24.46 22.15 -35.69
CA ASN A 808 24.41 23.49 -36.29
C ASN A 808 24.85 23.48 -37.76
N SER A 809 23.87 23.40 -38.65
CA SER A 809 24.00 23.63 -40.10
C SER A 809 23.87 25.11 -40.49
N THR A 810 24.27 26.03 -39.61
CA THR A 810 24.38 27.45 -39.95
C THR A 810 25.64 28.04 -39.31
N SER A 811 26.74 27.94 -40.05
CA SER A 811 27.95 28.73 -39.82
C SER A 811 27.77 30.08 -40.50
N THR A 812 27.78 31.15 -39.69
CA THR A 812 28.39 32.46 -39.99
C THR A 812 28.97 32.99 -38.71
#